data_AF-A0A8T4J0B6-F1
#
_entry.id   AF-A0A8T4J0B6-F1
#
_cell.length_a   1.000
_cell.length_b   1.000
_cell.length_c   1.000
_cell.angle_alpha   90.00
_cell.angle_beta   90.00
_cell.angle_gamma   90.00
#
_symmetry.space_group_name_H-M   'P 1'
#
loop_
_entity.id
_entity.type
_entity.pdbx_description
1 polymer ?
#
loop_
_entity_poly.entity_id
_entity_poly.type
_entity_poly.pdbx_seq_one_letter_code
_entity_poly.pdbx_strand_id
1 'polypeptide(L)'
;MTVEPTRARTVVGGGAIGGTLAFALARAGHPVTLVDTDHAHVAAIREHGLRAVRRDGKTDTAHVDAYTPEEFEGPLHEVLLAVKAQATESAVRWIAPRLADDGFVVSVQNGFNEPLIAEHIGAGRTVPAFVNIFADVEGPGVIRDGGPGALVIGNPDGAPDDTSVSDRVRALVADLHPDTGAVACDNVEGYLWAKAGFGAMLAATALADDAMADLIDRHPAAMHTVAREVYDVADALGVRLEPFDAFDAPAFRRSADPATRTAATARLTAWLRTQPKNRSGIWRDLAVRHRPVEVTTHYETVFAHADRAGIATPVLREVMRGLRELEGAPELMSEARLEALDALAAPPLSAPLPAHPALTGEQTRAVHAWLLEHQEDMVADLSVYTQLESPSDDPAALDACLRWVREWLDEALGEPESEELLPRENAGDIMVRRYPASSGLSDTGSSDTDPSRGPLLLLCHYDTVWPAGTLAEWPFRRDGDVLTGPGVFDMKAGLVQAVWALRALDALGLPRPACTLMLNGDEETGSLASSEAIVAEARASRAAFVFEASADGAVKTARKGVGLFQLAVQGQEAHAGLDPTAGASAVHEVAHQILGLAALADHAAGTSVNVGVVHGGTRSNVTAGQAVADLDVRVADAAEQRRIAAALAAREPAHPGTTVRVTGDWNRPVLERTPEVAALYGLARDCAAPLGLDLRETSVGGASDGNFVQSAGTPVLDGLGAVGGGAHARSEHATVSGMTTRASLAAALLASFTV
;
A
#
# COMPACT_ATOMS: atom_id res chain seq x y z
N MET A 1 27.57 19.93 -50.84
CA MET A 1 26.88 18.92 -50.03
C MET A 1 25.95 18.16 -50.95
N THR A 2 26.36 16.98 -51.39
CA THR A 2 25.48 16.01 -52.04
C THR A 2 24.50 15.49 -50.99
N VAL A 3 23.22 15.79 -51.16
CA VAL A 3 22.13 15.20 -50.36
C VAL A 3 22.16 13.70 -50.66
N GLU A 4 22.47 12.88 -49.65
CA GLU A 4 22.29 11.42 -49.77
C GLU A 4 20.84 11.14 -50.17
N PRO A 5 20.58 10.23 -51.11
CA PRO A 5 19.22 9.84 -51.45
C PRO A 5 18.54 9.34 -50.18
N THR A 6 17.41 9.96 -49.81
CA THR A 6 16.57 9.55 -48.69
C THR A 6 16.20 8.08 -48.85
N ARG A 7 16.82 7.22 -48.03
CA ARG A 7 16.60 5.77 -48.06
C ARG A 7 15.14 5.48 -47.67
N ALA A 8 14.48 4.59 -48.40
CA ALA A 8 13.12 4.16 -48.09
C ALA A 8 13.09 3.42 -46.75
N ARG A 9 12.14 3.79 -45.89
CA ARG A 9 11.91 3.16 -44.58
C ARG A 9 10.78 2.15 -44.69
N THR A 10 10.95 0.99 -44.08
CA THR A 10 9.95 -0.07 -44.13
C THR A 10 9.24 -0.19 -42.78
N VAL A 11 7.91 -0.16 -42.80
CA VAL A 11 7.09 -0.51 -41.64
C VAL A 11 6.45 -1.87 -41.90
N VAL A 12 6.69 -2.84 -41.02
CA VAL A 12 6.08 -4.16 -41.09
C VAL A 12 4.99 -4.25 -40.03
N GLY A 13 3.73 -4.33 -40.48
CA GLY A 13 2.52 -4.20 -39.67
C GLY A 13 1.95 -2.78 -39.75
N GLY A 14 0.91 -2.60 -40.55
CA GLY A 14 0.15 -1.35 -40.77
C GLY A 14 -0.99 -1.11 -39.78
N GLY A 15 -1.02 -1.84 -38.66
CA GLY A 15 -2.01 -1.62 -37.59
C GLY A 15 -1.87 -0.26 -36.89
N ALA A 16 -2.48 -0.12 -35.71
CA ALA A 16 -2.54 1.18 -35.01
C ALA A 16 -1.17 1.84 -34.79
N ILE A 17 -0.18 1.09 -34.28
CA ILE A 17 1.18 1.61 -34.02
C ILE A 17 1.91 1.85 -35.33
N GLY A 18 2.09 0.81 -36.16
CA GLY A 18 2.88 0.93 -37.39
C GLY A 18 2.28 1.89 -38.40
N GLY A 19 0.95 1.94 -38.55
CA GLY A 19 0.27 2.95 -39.35
C GLY A 19 0.55 4.37 -38.86
N THR A 20 0.55 4.61 -37.54
CA THR A 20 0.89 5.92 -36.97
C THR A 20 2.33 6.34 -37.32
N LEU A 21 3.28 5.41 -37.23
CA LEU A 21 4.68 5.66 -37.53
C LEU A 21 4.91 5.85 -39.04
N ALA A 22 4.27 5.04 -39.88
CA ALA A 22 4.30 5.18 -41.34
C ALA A 22 3.76 6.55 -41.77
N PHE A 23 2.65 6.98 -41.16
CA PHE A 23 2.05 8.28 -41.41
C PHE A 23 2.97 9.43 -41.00
N ALA A 24 3.59 9.35 -39.81
CA ALA A 24 4.54 10.34 -39.32
C ALA A 24 5.78 10.47 -40.23
N LEU A 25 6.38 9.33 -40.62
CA LEU A 25 7.54 9.31 -41.52
C LEU A 25 7.20 9.89 -42.90
N ALA A 26 6.04 9.55 -43.45
CA ALA A 26 5.61 10.07 -44.74
C ALA A 26 5.34 11.59 -44.68
N ARG A 27 4.78 12.11 -43.57
CA ARG A 27 4.59 13.55 -43.35
C ARG A 27 5.90 14.31 -43.15
N ALA A 28 6.91 13.66 -42.58
CA ALA A 28 8.27 14.18 -42.51
C ALA A 28 9.00 14.18 -43.88
N GLY A 29 8.34 13.69 -44.94
CA GLY A 29 8.85 13.74 -46.32
C GLY A 29 9.70 12.53 -46.72
N HIS A 30 9.70 11.46 -45.91
CA HIS A 30 10.45 10.25 -46.22
C HIS A 30 9.64 9.30 -47.12
N PRO A 31 10.29 8.60 -48.07
CA PRO A 31 9.66 7.50 -48.77
C PRO A 31 9.42 6.33 -47.79
N VAL A 32 8.16 5.91 -47.68
CA VAL A 32 7.73 4.86 -46.73
C VAL A 32 7.13 3.69 -47.49
N THR A 33 7.66 2.50 -47.23
CA THR A 33 7.07 1.22 -47.62
C THR A 33 6.34 0.62 -46.42
N LEU A 34 5.07 0.26 -46.58
CA LEU A 34 4.27 -0.41 -45.57
C LEU A 34 3.97 -1.84 -46.02
N VAL A 35 4.32 -2.84 -45.20
CA VAL A 35 4.05 -4.25 -45.47
C VAL A 35 3.06 -4.78 -44.45
N ASP A 36 1.90 -5.27 -44.90
CA ASP A 36 0.87 -5.85 -44.03
C ASP A 36 0.23 -7.09 -44.67
N THR A 37 -0.13 -8.07 -43.85
CA THR A 37 -0.82 -9.31 -44.27
C THR A 37 -2.29 -9.09 -44.62
N ASP A 38 -2.91 -8.00 -44.16
CA ASP A 38 -4.30 -7.66 -44.48
C ASP A 38 -4.39 -7.05 -45.89
N HIS A 39 -4.77 -7.89 -46.86
CA HIS A 39 -4.97 -7.50 -48.25
C HIS A 39 -5.97 -6.35 -48.41
N ALA A 40 -7.03 -6.28 -47.60
CA ALA A 40 -8.02 -5.21 -47.69
C ALA A 40 -7.43 -3.89 -47.20
N HIS A 41 -6.63 -3.94 -46.13
CA HIS A 41 -5.91 -2.79 -45.60
C HIS A 41 -4.88 -2.26 -46.62
N VAL A 42 -4.08 -3.14 -47.22
CA VAL A 42 -3.10 -2.78 -48.26
C VAL A 42 -3.77 -2.18 -49.49
N ALA A 43 -4.86 -2.78 -49.98
CA ALA A 43 -5.60 -2.27 -51.12
C ALA A 43 -6.18 -0.88 -50.85
N ALA A 44 -6.76 -0.66 -49.66
CA ALA A 44 -7.31 0.64 -49.27
C ALA A 44 -6.23 1.73 -49.22
N ILE A 45 -5.05 1.43 -48.67
CA ILE A 45 -3.92 2.38 -48.64
C ILE A 45 -3.46 2.73 -50.05
N ARG A 46 -3.36 1.75 -50.97
CA ARG A 46 -2.98 2.01 -52.37
C ARG A 46 -3.99 2.92 -53.08
N GLU A 47 -5.27 2.71 -52.83
CA GLU A 47 -6.33 3.46 -53.51
C GLU A 47 -6.52 4.86 -52.93
N HIS A 48 -6.34 5.03 -51.62
CA HIS A 48 -6.79 6.21 -50.90
C HIS A 48 -5.72 6.94 -50.08
N GLY A 49 -4.50 6.40 -50.05
CA GLY A 49 -3.45 6.78 -49.10
C GLY A 49 -3.74 6.27 -47.69
N LEU A 50 -2.74 6.36 -46.82
CA LEU A 50 -2.90 6.08 -45.39
C LEU A 50 -3.54 7.31 -44.72
N ARG A 51 -4.70 7.12 -44.10
CA ARG A 51 -5.50 8.20 -43.52
C ARG A 51 -5.42 8.20 -42.00
N ALA A 52 -5.16 9.36 -41.41
CA ALA A 52 -5.16 9.57 -39.97
C ALA A 52 -6.29 10.50 -39.55
N VAL A 53 -7.23 9.99 -38.74
CA VAL A 53 -8.30 10.77 -38.13
C VAL A 53 -7.79 11.41 -36.84
N ARG A 54 -7.72 12.74 -36.83
CA ARG A 54 -7.28 13.56 -35.70
C ARG A 54 -8.35 13.63 -34.62
N ARG A 55 -7.94 14.04 -33.42
CA ARG A 55 -8.86 14.31 -32.29
C ARG A 55 -9.96 15.34 -32.59
N ASP A 56 -9.70 16.30 -33.48
CA ASP A 56 -10.71 17.30 -33.91
C ASP A 56 -11.67 16.76 -34.99
N GLY A 57 -11.56 15.48 -35.33
CA GLY A 57 -12.38 14.79 -36.34
C GLY A 57 -11.94 15.00 -37.77
N LYS A 58 -10.87 15.78 -38.03
CA LYS A 58 -10.32 15.94 -39.39
C LYS A 58 -9.50 14.73 -39.79
N THR A 59 -9.50 14.43 -41.08
CA THR A 59 -8.72 13.34 -41.65
C THR A 59 -7.60 13.91 -42.51
N ASP A 60 -6.36 13.58 -42.17
CA ASP A 60 -5.19 13.86 -42.99
C ASP A 60 -4.80 12.58 -43.76
N THR A 61 -4.17 12.74 -44.93
CA THR A 61 -3.78 11.61 -45.79
C THR A 61 -2.29 11.70 -46.12
N ALA A 62 -1.58 10.59 -45.97
CA ALA A 62 -0.19 10.45 -46.38
C ALA A 62 -0.07 9.38 -47.46
N HIS A 63 0.85 9.60 -48.40
CA HIS A 63 1.17 8.62 -49.42
C HIS A 63 2.25 7.66 -48.90
N VAL A 64 1.96 6.36 -48.93
CA VAL A 64 2.90 5.29 -48.57
C VAL A 64 2.75 4.16 -49.58
N ASP A 65 3.86 3.51 -49.93
CA ASP A 65 3.85 2.36 -50.83
C ASP A 65 3.48 1.11 -50.03
N ALA A 66 2.25 0.63 -50.16
CA ALA A 66 1.76 -0.52 -49.41
C ALA A 66 1.91 -1.84 -50.20
N TYR A 67 2.29 -2.93 -49.53
CA TYR A 67 2.45 -4.27 -50.11
C TYR A 67 1.99 -5.37 -49.15
N THR A 68 1.57 -6.51 -49.69
CA THR A 68 1.55 -7.75 -48.90
C THR A 68 2.94 -8.42 -48.91
N PRO A 69 3.24 -9.31 -47.95
CA PRO A 69 4.54 -9.98 -47.88
C PRO A 69 4.94 -10.76 -49.14
N GLU A 70 3.97 -11.23 -49.92
CA GLU A 70 4.16 -11.96 -51.18
C GLU A 70 4.46 -11.04 -52.36
N GLU A 71 4.00 -9.79 -52.31
CA GLU A 71 4.15 -8.81 -53.39
C GLU A 71 5.44 -7.99 -53.25
N PHE A 72 5.99 -7.86 -52.04
CA PHE A 72 7.18 -7.07 -51.81
C PHE A 72 8.46 -7.81 -52.23
N GLU A 73 9.13 -7.26 -53.23
CA GLU A 73 10.46 -7.66 -53.68
C GLU A 73 11.47 -6.54 -53.40
N GLY A 74 12.52 -6.84 -52.64
CA GLY A 74 13.60 -5.88 -52.42
C GLY A 74 14.36 -6.11 -51.12
N PRO A 75 15.54 -5.47 -50.97
CA PRO A 75 16.27 -5.46 -49.72
C PRO A 75 15.55 -4.57 -48.68
N LEU A 76 15.65 -4.95 -47.42
CA LEU A 76 15.20 -4.18 -46.27
C LEU A 76 16.42 -3.55 -45.59
N HIS A 77 16.38 -2.24 -45.34
CA HIS A 77 17.46 -1.54 -44.63
C HIS A 77 17.00 -1.18 -43.21
N GLU A 78 16.07 -0.25 -43.08
CA GLU A 78 15.52 0.15 -41.78
C GLU A 78 14.09 -0.34 -41.66
N VAL A 79 13.85 -1.25 -40.71
CA VAL A 79 12.53 -1.86 -40.50
C VAL A 79 11.97 -1.45 -39.15
N LEU A 80 10.84 -0.76 -39.14
CA LEU A 80 10.02 -0.58 -37.94
C LEU A 80 9.04 -1.75 -37.88
N LEU A 81 9.30 -2.69 -36.98
CA LEU A 81 8.46 -3.87 -36.80
C LEU A 81 7.39 -3.56 -35.76
N ALA A 82 6.12 -3.55 -36.19
CA ALA A 82 4.97 -3.16 -35.38
C ALA A 82 3.82 -4.17 -35.50
N VAL A 83 4.17 -5.46 -35.55
CA VAL A 83 3.19 -6.55 -35.52
C VAL A 83 2.79 -6.88 -34.07
N LYS A 84 1.72 -7.64 -33.91
CA LYS A 84 1.36 -8.21 -32.60
C LYS A 84 2.42 -9.22 -32.17
N ALA A 85 2.64 -9.35 -30.86
CA ALA A 85 3.70 -10.19 -30.31
C ALA A 85 3.68 -11.64 -30.83
N GLN A 86 2.48 -12.22 -31.05
CA GLN A 86 2.33 -13.58 -31.59
C GLN A 86 2.79 -13.72 -33.05
N ALA A 87 2.84 -12.63 -33.81
CA ALA A 87 3.28 -12.60 -35.21
C ALA A 87 4.75 -12.19 -35.37
N THR A 88 5.46 -11.89 -34.28
CA THR A 88 6.87 -11.46 -34.33
C THR A 88 7.75 -12.51 -35.01
N GLU A 89 7.62 -13.79 -34.64
CA GLU A 89 8.47 -14.85 -35.20
C GLU A 89 8.27 -15.01 -36.72
N SER A 90 7.01 -15.03 -37.18
CA SER A 90 6.72 -15.16 -38.61
C SER A 90 7.19 -13.95 -39.41
N ALA A 91 7.01 -12.74 -38.87
CA ALA A 91 7.48 -11.51 -39.48
C ALA A 91 9.01 -11.47 -39.58
N VAL A 92 9.73 -11.81 -38.50
CA VAL A 92 11.20 -11.78 -38.49
C VAL A 92 11.79 -12.86 -39.40
N ARG A 93 11.18 -14.05 -39.47
CA ARG A 93 11.58 -15.08 -40.46
C ARG A 93 11.43 -14.59 -41.92
N TRP A 94 10.47 -13.71 -42.18
CA TRP A 94 10.31 -13.07 -43.49
C TRP A 94 11.32 -11.93 -43.72
N ILE A 95 11.63 -11.15 -42.67
CA ILE A 95 12.59 -10.04 -42.70
C ILE A 95 14.03 -10.51 -42.86
N ALA A 96 14.46 -11.50 -42.05
CA ALA A 96 15.86 -11.93 -41.94
C ALA A 96 16.56 -12.20 -43.30
N PRO A 97 15.97 -12.96 -44.24
CA PRO A 97 16.60 -13.20 -45.54
C PRO A 97 16.61 -11.99 -46.49
N ARG A 98 15.84 -10.93 -46.18
CA ARG A 98 15.73 -9.69 -46.96
C ARG A 98 16.53 -8.54 -46.36
N LEU A 99 16.98 -8.65 -45.12
CA LEU A 99 17.65 -7.57 -44.40
C LEU A 99 19.07 -7.38 -44.94
N ALA A 100 19.31 -6.26 -45.62
CA ALA A 100 20.60 -5.86 -46.20
C ALA A 100 21.71 -5.81 -45.15
N ASP A 101 22.97 -5.93 -45.55
CA ASP A 101 24.11 -6.02 -44.63
C ASP A 101 24.19 -4.87 -43.60
N ASP A 102 23.77 -3.66 -43.98
CA ASP A 102 23.71 -2.48 -43.11
C ASP A 102 22.35 -2.27 -42.42
N GLY A 103 21.40 -3.18 -42.65
CA GLY A 103 20.04 -3.09 -42.16
C GLY A 103 19.85 -3.52 -40.70
N PHE A 104 18.80 -3.01 -40.07
CA PHE A 104 18.42 -3.28 -38.69
C PHE A 104 16.90 -3.21 -38.50
N VAL A 105 16.42 -3.83 -37.42
CA VAL A 105 15.01 -3.87 -37.03
C VAL A 105 14.81 -3.12 -35.73
N VAL A 106 13.87 -2.17 -35.72
CA VAL A 106 13.36 -1.50 -34.52
C VAL A 106 12.10 -2.20 -34.06
N SER A 107 12.15 -2.75 -32.84
CA SER A 107 11.03 -3.45 -32.20
C SER A 107 10.04 -2.44 -31.64
N VAL A 108 9.06 -2.01 -32.44
CA VAL A 108 8.04 -1.04 -32.01
C VAL A 108 6.76 -1.76 -31.62
N GLN A 109 6.87 -2.62 -30.61
CA GLN A 109 5.82 -3.54 -30.17
C GLN A 109 5.59 -3.45 -28.67
N ASN A 110 4.48 -4.00 -28.21
CA ASN A 110 4.26 -4.25 -26.78
C ASN A 110 4.89 -5.59 -26.36
N GLY A 111 5.37 -5.67 -25.11
CA GLY A 111 6.01 -6.87 -24.56
C GLY A 111 7.50 -6.96 -24.87
N PHE A 112 8.14 -8.06 -24.45
CA PHE A 112 9.57 -8.32 -24.60
C PHE A 112 9.84 -9.16 -25.86
N ASN A 113 10.04 -8.51 -27.01
CA ASN A 113 10.17 -9.19 -28.32
C ASN A 113 11.62 -9.19 -28.85
N GLU A 114 12.46 -8.34 -28.28
CA GLU A 114 13.83 -8.09 -28.69
C GLU A 114 14.71 -9.34 -28.65
N PRO A 115 14.62 -10.23 -27.63
CA PRO A 115 15.39 -11.47 -27.63
C PRO A 115 15.07 -12.36 -28.83
N LEU A 116 13.77 -12.53 -29.15
CA LEU A 116 13.32 -13.33 -30.30
C LEU A 116 13.79 -12.72 -31.63
N ILE A 117 13.74 -11.40 -31.76
CA ILE A 117 14.25 -10.71 -32.96
C ILE A 117 15.77 -10.94 -33.08
N ALA A 118 16.50 -10.76 -31.97
CA ALA A 118 17.96 -10.92 -31.92
C ALA A 118 18.42 -12.36 -32.22
N GLU A 119 17.64 -13.39 -31.90
CA GLU A 119 17.94 -14.78 -32.28
C GLU A 119 18.01 -14.97 -33.80
N HIS A 120 17.26 -14.18 -34.58
CA HIS A 120 17.20 -14.32 -36.04
C HIS A 120 18.14 -13.38 -36.79
N ILE A 121 18.36 -12.15 -36.30
CA ILE A 121 19.15 -11.13 -37.01
C ILE A 121 20.41 -10.67 -36.26
N GLY A 122 20.60 -11.12 -35.01
CA GLY A 122 21.69 -10.72 -34.12
C GLY A 122 21.41 -9.45 -33.33
N ALA A 123 21.88 -9.41 -32.07
CA ALA A 123 21.66 -8.29 -31.14
C ALA A 123 22.06 -6.92 -31.71
N GLY A 124 23.21 -6.82 -32.40
CA GLY A 124 23.67 -5.56 -33.01
C GLY A 124 22.77 -4.99 -34.12
N ARG A 125 21.81 -5.78 -34.61
CA ARG A 125 20.82 -5.39 -35.63
C ARG A 125 19.40 -5.29 -35.06
N THR A 126 19.22 -5.51 -33.77
CA THR A 126 17.95 -5.33 -33.05
C THR A 126 18.00 -4.03 -32.26
N VAL A 127 17.02 -3.16 -32.43
CA VAL A 127 16.92 -1.87 -31.75
C VAL A 127 15.64 -1.89 -30.90
N PRO A 128 15.74 -1.84 -29.55
CA PRO A 128 14.57 -1.80 -28.69
C PRO A 128 13.80 -0.49 -28.84
N ALA A 129 12.49 -0.55 -28.70
CA ALA A 129 11.67 0.64 -28.51
C ALA A 129 10.58 0.42 -27.46
N PHE A 130 10.42 1.40 -26.58
CA PHE A 130 9.23 1.53 -25.75
C PHE A 130 8.20 2.37 -26.51
N VAL A 131 7.01 1.81 -26.70
CA VAL A 131 5.91 2.48 -27.39
C VAL A 131 4.70 2.58 -26.47
N ASN A 132 4.23 3.77 -26.16
CA ASN A 132 2.98 4.03 -25.44
C ASN A 132 2.11 5.03 -26.22
N ILE A 133 1.79 4.66 -27.46
CA ILE A 133 0.96 5.45 -28.38
C ILE A 133 -0.50 5.04 -28.23
N PHE A 134 -1.37 6.02 -28.02
CA PHE A 134 -2.82 5.82 -28.02
C PHE A 134 -3.31 5.94 -29.46
N ALA A 135 -3.46 4.83 -30.17
CA ALA A 135 -4.03 4.79 -31.52
C ALA A 135 -4.96 3.58 -31.69
N ASP A 136 -5.90 3.66 -32.63
CA ASP A 136 -6.76 2.53 -33.02
C ASP A 136 -6.91 2.49 -34.55
N VAL A 137 -7.39 1.36 -35.07
CA VAL A 137 -7.74 1.21 -36.49
C VAL A 137 -9.25 1.34 -36.63
N GLU A 138 -9.73 2.34 -37.37
CA GLU A 138 -11.18 2.51 -37.62
C GLU A 138 -11.67 1.62 -38.75
N GLY A 139 -10.79 1.31 -39.69
CA GLY A 139 -11.07 0.47 -40.85
C GLY A 139 -9.83 0.33 -41.74
N PRO A 140 -9.95 -0.40 -42.87
CA PRO A 140 -8.87 -0.55 -43.84
C PRO A 140 -8.26 0.81 -44.26
N GLY A 141 -6.95 0.98 -44.09
CA GLY A 141 -6.21 2.20 -44.39
C GLY A 141 -6.50 3.43 -43.51
N VAL A 142 -7.26 3.30 -42.42
CA VAL A 142 -7.65 4.42 -41.55
C VAL A 142 -7.24 4.18 -40.09
N ILE A 143 -6.32 5.02 -39.60
CA ILE A 143 -5.91 5.06 -38.19
C ILE A 143 -6.57 6.24 -37.48
N ARG A 144 -6.85 6.09 -36.19
CA ARG A 144 -7.29 7.18 -35.30
C ARG A 144 -6.16 7.59 -34.38
N ASP A 145 -5.84 8.88 -34.39
CA ASP A 145 -4.95 9.51 -33.43
C ASP A 145 -5.69 9.68 -32.09
N GLY A 146 -5.28 8.90 -31.10
CA GLY A 146 -5.77 8.98 -29.73
C GLY A 146 -5.05 10.04 -28.90
N GLY A 147 -4.05 10.75 -29.45
CA GLY A 147 -3.34 11.90 -28.91
C GLY A 147 -1.95 11.62 -28.31
N PRO A 148 -1.45 12.51 -27.42
CA PRO A 148 -0.06 12.42 -26.96
C PRO A 148 0.19 11.08 -26.28
N GLY A 149 1.25 10.42 -26.73
CA GLY A 149 1.81 9.21 -26.16
C GLY A 149 3.32 9.34 -26.08
N ALA A 150 4.00 8.31 -25.59
CA ALA A 150 5.45 8.30 -25.48
C ALA A 150 6.06 7.25 -26.43
N LEU A 151 7.14 7.62 -27.13
CA LEU A 151 7.92 6.72 -27.95
C LEU A 151 9.40 6.90 -27.58
N VAL A 152 10.05 5.85 -27.12
CA VAL A 152 11.46 5.89 -26.73
C VAL A 152 12.19 4.82 -27.52
N ILE A 153 13.23 5.20 -28.25
CA ILE A 153 14.03 4.30 -29.10
C ILE A 153 15.48 4.39 -28.65
N GLY A 154 16.18 3.27 -28.57
CA GLY A 154 17.51 3.24 -27.97
C GLY A 154 18.35 2.07 -28.42
N ASN A 155 19.52 1.93 -27.82
CA ASN A 155 20.42 0.82 -28.15
C ASN A 155 20.01 -0.46 -27.40
N PRO A 156 20.28 -1.64 -27.97
CA PRO A 156 20.05 -2.94 -27.32
C PRO A 156 21.00 -3.20 -26.14
N ASP A 157 22.20 -2.61 -26.17
CA ASP A 157 23.33 -2.98 -25.29
C ASP A 157 23.95 -1.76 -24.59
N GLY A 158 23.19 -1.07 -23.75
CA GLY A 158 23.82 -0.23 -22.73
C GLY A 158 24.45 -1.15 -21.68
N ALA A 159 25.75 -1.43 -21.77
CA ALA A 159 26.49 -1.74 -20.54
C ALA A 159 26.18 -0.60 -19.54
N PRO A 160 26.17 -0.84 -18.21
CA PRO A 160 25.85 0.20 -17.22
C PRO A 160 26.62 1.53 -17.41
N ASP A 161 27.73 1.48 -18.14
CA ASP A 161 28.66 2.57 -18.41
C ASP A 161 28.65 3.10 -19.88
N ASP A 162 27.92 2.48 -20.83
CA ASP A 162 27.81 2.97 -22.22
C ASP A 162 26.53 3.79 -22.42
N THR A 163 26.68 5.10 -22.28
CA THR A 163 25.60 6.10 -22.37
C THR A 163 25.37 6.63 -23.81
N SER A 164 25.97 6.00 -24.83
CA SER A 164 26.00 6.56 -26.19
C SER A 164 24.95 5.99 -27.14
N VAL A 165 23.84 6.72 -27.35
CA VAL A 165 22.84 6.35 -28.39
C VAL A 165 23.45 6.48 -29.80
N SER A 166 23.30 5.43 -30.63
CA SER A 166 23.90 5.37 -31.97
C SER A 166 23.32 6.42 -32.94
N ASP A 167 24.13 6.88 -33.90
CA ASP A 167 23.74 7.91 -34.88
C ASP A 167 22.50 7.51 -35.70
N ARG A 168 22.36 6.21 -36.03
CA ARG A 168 21.18 5.67 -36.72
C ARG A 168 19.90 5.85 -35.90
N VAL A 169 19.96 5.63 -34.58
CA VAL A 169 18.80 5.80 -33.69
C VAL A 169 18.49 7.29 -33.53
N ARG A 170 19.51 8.15 -33.39
CA ARG A 170 19.31 9.60 -33.32
C ARG A 170 18.65 10.16 -34.58
N ALA A 171 19.07 9.69 -35.76
CA ALA A 171 18.47 10.08 -37.03
C ALA A 171 16.99 9.66 -37.13
N LEU A 172 16.68 8.40 -36.80
CA LEU A 172 15.30 7.91 -36.78
C LEU A 172 14.42 8.69 -35.79
N VAL A 173 14.92 8.91 -34.58
CA VAL A 173 14.20 9.70 -33.57
C VAL A 173 13.95 11.12 -34.05
N ALA A 174 14.94 11.78 -34.67
CA ALA A 174 14.77 13.13 -35.22
C ALA A 174 13.66 13.21 -36.27
N ASP A 175 13.50 12.16 -37.07
CA ASP A 175 12.45 12.07 -38.10
C ASP A 175 11.06 11.79 -37.52
N LEU A 176 10.98 11.03 -36.42
CA LEU A 176 9.72 10.70 -35.75
C LEU A 176 9.28 11.74 -34.72
N HIS A 177 10.20 12.49 -34.13
CA HIS A 177 9.95 13.43 -33.04
C HIS A 177 8.85 14.47 -33.35
N PRO A 178 8.77 15.09 -34.54
CA PRO A 178 7.78 16.15 -34.80
C PRO A 178 6.32 15.71 -34.62
N ASP A 179 6.01 14.46 -34.99
CA ASP A 179 4.64 13.93 -34.96
C ASP A 179 4.38 12.97 -33.79
N THR A 180 5.42 12.33 -33.23
CA THR A 180 5.25 11.32 -32.17
C THR A 180 5.86 11.71 -30.82
N GLY A 181 6.69 12.75 -30.78
CA GLY A 181 7.48 13.08 -29.58
C GLY A 181 8.56 12.05 -29.24
N ALA A 182 9.00 11.26 -30.24
CA ALA A 182 10.04 10.25 -30.07
C ALA A 182 11.29 10.78 -29.35
N VAL A 183 11.84 10.01 -28.42
CA VAL A 183 13.07 10.33 -27.69
C VAL A 183 14.09 9.21 -27.86
N ALA A 184 15.35 9.61 -28.02
CA ALA A 184 16.49 8.71 -28.04
C ALA A 184 16.95 8.44 -26.60
N CYS A 185 17.10 7.18 -26.20
CA CYS A 185 17.48 6.80 -24.84
C CYS A 185 18.53 5.68 -24.82
N ASP A 186 19.37 5.67 -23.80
CA ASP A 186 20.34 4.60 -23.53
C ASP A 186 19.78 3.47 -22.66
N ASN A 187 18.60 3.67 -22.04
CA ASN A 187 17.96 2.73 -21.13
C ASN A 187 16.50 2.41 -21.51
N VAL A 188 16.29 1.89 -22.72
CA VAL A 188 14.94 1.47 -23.15
C VAL A 188 14.44 0.28 -22.33
N GLU A 189 15.33 -0.61 -21.90
CA GLU A 189 14.98 -1.74 -21.06
C GLU A 189 14.29 -1.28 -19.76
N GLY A 190 14.77 -0.21 -19.14
CA GLY A 190 14.14 0.42 -17.99
C GLY A 190 12.68 0.83 -18.22
N TYR A 191 12.38 1.37 -19.40
CA TYR A 191 11.01 1.70 -19.82
C TYR A 191 10.17 0.44 -20.08
N LEU A 192 10.73 -0.61 -20.71
CA LEU A 192 10.01 -1.85 -20.98
C LEU A 192 9.58 -2.55 -19.68
N TRP A 193 10.50 -2.66 -18.70
CA TRP A 193 10.18 -3.23 -17.39
C TRP A 193 9.22 -2.35 -16.58
N ALA A 194 9.42 -1.03 -16.57
CA ALA A 194 8.47 -0.09 -15.97
C ALA A 194 7.06 -0.26 -16.58
N LYS A 195 6.98 -0.41 -17.90
CA LYS A 195 5.71 -0.64 -18.59
C LYS A 195 5.10 -2.00 -18.24
N ALA A 196 5.91 -3.03 -18.06
CA ALA A 196 5.43 -4.34 -17.63
C ALA A 196 4.78 -4.24 -16.25
N GLY A 197 5.37 -3.57 -15.27
CA GLY A 197 4.74 -3.41 -13.95
C GLY A 197 3.43 -2.60 -14.01
N PHE A 198 3.38 -1.50 -14.77
CA PHE A 198 2.13 -0.77 -15.00
C PHE A 198 1.08 -1.62 -15.73
N GLY A 199 1.50 -2.35 -16.77
CA GLY A 199 0.65 -3.26 -17.52
C GLY A 199 0.06 -4.36 -16.65
N ALA A 200 0.72 -4.74 -15.56
CA ALA A 200 0.27 -5.77 -14.64
C ALA A 200 -0.90 -5.25 -13.79
N MET A 201 -0.83 -3.99 -13.34
CA MET A 201 -1.96 -3.31 -12.72
C MET A 201 -3.14 -3.22 -13.68
N LEU A 202 -2.90 -2.82 -14.94
CA LEU A 202 -3.98 -2.75 -15.95
C LEU A 202 -4.57 -4.12 -16.28
N ALA A 203 -3.78 -5.19 -16.22
CA ALA A 203 -4.24 -6.56 -16.36
C ALA A 203 -5.12 -6.98 -15.18
N ALA A 204 -4.73 -6.66 -13.95
CA ALA A 204 -5.56 -6.90 -12.77
C ALA A 204 -6.90 -6.17 -12.87
N THR A 205 -6.92 -4.89 -13.24
CA THR A 205 -8.18 -4.12 -13.39
C THR A 205 -9.17 -4.74 -14.38
N ALA A 206 -8.70 -5.54 -15.36
CA ALA A 206 -9.58 -6.20 -16.33
C ALA A 206 -10.32 -7.42 -15.76
N LEU A 207 -10.07 -7.80 -14.50
CA LEU A 207 -10.82 -8.86 -13.80
C LEU A 207 -12.20 -8.41 -13.31
N ALA A 208 -12.47 -7.11 -13.30
CA ALA A 208 -13.76 -6.52 -12.92
C ALA A 208 -14.27 -5.52 -13.99
N ASP A 209 -15.58 -5.33 -14.06
CA ASP A 209 -16.22 -4.44 -15.03
C ASP A 209 -16.36 -2.99 -14.53
N ASP A 210 -15.23 -2.35 -14.21
CA ASP A 210 -15.23 -0.99 -13.67
C ASP A 210 -14.06 -0.14 -14.20
N ALA A 211 -14.02 1.14 -13.84
CA ALA A 211 -12.97 2.07 -14.24
C ALA A 211 -11.63 1.71 -13.58
N MET A 212 -10.54 1.79 -14.36
CA MET A 212 -9.19 1.44 -13.92
C MET A 212 -8.76 2.23 -12.68
N ALA A 213 -9.00 3.55 -12.67
CA ALA A 213 -8.60 4.41 -11.57
C ALA A 213 -9.28 4.03 -10.25
N ASP A 214 -10.56 3.68 -10.30
CA ASP A 214 -11.35 3.37 -9.11
C ASP A 214 -11.06 1.96 -8.59
N LEU A 215 -10.73 1.01 -9.47
CA LEU A 215 -10.23 -0.31 -9.06
C LEU A 215 -8.83 -0.23 -8.45
N ILE A 216 -7.94 0.62 -9.00
CA ILE A 216 -6.60 0.81 -8.44
C ILE A 216 -6.66 1.45 -7.05
N ASP A 217 -7.52 2.46 -6.85
CA ASP A 217 -7.69 3.11 -5.55
C ASP A 217 -8.31 2.19 -4.49
N ARG A 218 -9.22 1.27 -4.87
CA ARG A 218 -9.88 0.35 -3.94
C ARG A 218 -9.05 -0.89 -3.58
N HIS A 219 -8.16 -1.32 -4.47
CA HIS A 219 -7.35 -2.54 -4.30
C HIS A 219 -5.84 -2.25 -4.31
N PRO A 220 -5.34 -1.31 -3.48
CA PRO A 220 -3.94 -0.90 -3.55
C PRO A 220 -2.98 -2.04 -3.21
N ALA A 221 -3.35 -2.98 -2.33
CA ALA A 221 -2.48 -4.10 -1.94
C ALA A 221 -2.17 -5.03 -3.13
N ALA A 222 -3.20 -5.44 -3.88
CA ALA A 222 -3.05 -6.21 -5.10
C ALA A 222 -2.28 -5.44 -6.17
N MET A 223 -2.60 -4.16 -6.40
CA MET A 223 -1.96 -3.35 -7.44
C MET A 223 -0.47 -3.10 -7.15
N HIS A 224 -0.15 -2.79 -5.90
CA HIS A 224 1.24 -2.60 -5.47
C HIS A 224 2.02 -3.91 -5.58
N THR A 225 1.43 -5.01 -5.14
CA THR A 225 2.10 -6.32 -5.15
C THR A 225 2.32 -6.83 -6.56
N VAL A 226 1.34 -6.72 -7.46
CA VAL A 226 1.49 -7.21 -8.83
C VAL A 226 2.59 -6.44 -9.59
N ALA A 227 2.73 -5.13 -9.37
CA ALA A 227 3.84 -4.38 -9.93
C ALA A 227 5.17 -4.71 -9.25
N ARG A 228 5.19 -4.84 -7.91
CA ARG A 228 6.37 -5.25 -7.14
C ARG A 228 6.91 -6.61 -7.61
N GLU A 229 6.06 -7.60 -7.84
CA GLU A 229 6.49 -8.92 -8.33
C GLU A 229 7.22 -8.84 -9.67
N VAL A 230 6.79 -7.94 -10.57
CA VAL A 230 7.50 -7.67 -11.83
C VAL A 230 8.85 -6.98 -11.56
N TYR A 231 8.89 -6.04 -10.62
CA TYR A 231 10.10 -5.28 -10.30
C TYR A 231 11.13 -6.05 -9.48
N ASP A 232 10.72 -7.00 -8.66
CA ASP A 232 11.64 -7.92 -8.00
C ASP A 232 12.45 -8.71 -9.06
N VAL A 233 11.81 -9.09 -10.18
CA VAL A 233 12.49 -9.70 -11.33
C VAL A 233 13.40 -8.71 -12.06
N ALA A 234 12.94 -7.48 -12.28
CA ALA A 234 13.75 -6.42 -12.89
C ALA A 234 15.01 -6.11 -12.05
N ASP A 235 14.87 -6.07 -10.74
CA ASP A 235 15.95 -5.80 -9.80
C ASP A 235 16.97 -6.96 -9.79
N ALA A 236 16.52 -8.21 -9.87
CA ALA A 236 17.40 -9.38 -10.03
C ALA A 236 18.17 -9.39 -11.36
N LEU A 237 17.66 -8.70 -12.38
CA LEU A 237 18.34 -8.46 -13.66
C LEU A 237 19.21 -7.20 -13.66
N GLY A 238 19.20 -6.42 -12.58
CA GLY A 238 19.97 -5.16 -12.49
C GLY A 238 19.37 -4.02 -13.33
N VAL A 239 18.08 -4.09 -13.66
CA VAL A 239 17.42 -3.09 -14.52
C VAL A 239 17.18 -1.78 -13.76
N ARG A 240 17.55 -0.66 -14.38
CA ARG A 240 17.19 0.67 -13.87
C ARG A 240 15.82 1.07 -14.43
N LEU A 241 14.78 1.09 -13.60
CA LEU A 241 13.44 1.49 -14.03
C LEU A 241 13.36 2.99 -14.36
N GLU A 242 12.68 3.33 -15.44
CA GLU A 242 12.45 4.71 -15.88
C GLU A 242 10.98 5.11 -15.67
N PRO A 243 10.69 6.34 -15.19
CA PRO A 243 9.32 6.84 -15.11
C PRO A 243 8.79 7.22 -16.50
N PHE A 244 7.48 7.08 -16.69
CA PHE A 244 6.81 7.52 -17.93
C PHE A 244 5.39 8.00 -17.64
N ASP A 245 4.90 8.94 -18.43
CA ASP A 245 3.60 9.60 -18.24
C ASP A 245 3.39 10.05 -16.78
N ALA A 246 2.39 9.53 -16.08
CA ALA A 246 2.14 9.75 -14.65
C ALA A 246 2.58 8.58 -13.76
N PHE A 247 3.20 7.55 -14.34
CA PHE A 247 3.57 6.33 -13.66
C PHE A 247 5.03 6.37 -13.19
N ASP A 248 5.20 6.43 -11.88
CA ASP A 248 6.49 6.46 -11.19
C ASP A 248 6.89 5.04 -10.78
N ALA A 249 7.43 4.27 -11.73
CA ALA A 249 7.76 2.86 -11.53
C ALA A 249 8.66 2.58 -10.31
N PRO A 250 9.72 3.38 -10.03
CA PRO A 250 10.54 3.19 -8.84
C PRO A 250 9.77 3.20 -7.51
N ALA A 251 8.66 3.95 -7.41
CA ALA A 251 7.85 4.03 -6.18
C ALA A 251 7.14 2.72 -5.80
N PHE A 252 7.05 1.76 -6.73
CA PHE A 252 6.40 0.47 -6.51
C PHE A 252 7.41 -0.66 -6.24
N ARG A 253 8.71 -0.35 -6.13
CA ARG A 253 9.72 -1.32 -5.68
C ARG A 253 9.47 -1.76 -4.24
N ARG A 254 10.00 -2.93 -3.88
CA ARG A 254 9.97 -3.47 -2.52
C ARG A 254 10.65 -2.53 -1.52
N SER A 255 11.76 -1.92 -1.91
CA SER A 255 12.54 -0.98 -1.09
C SER A 255 11.95 0.43 -1.01
N ALA A 256 10.88 0.73 -1.76
CA ALA A 256 10.28 2.06 -1.76
C ALA A 256 9.48 2.30 -0.47
N ASP A 257 9.61 3.50 0.08
CA ASP A 257 8.85 3.96 1.23
C ASP A 257 7.32 3.90 0.97
N PRO A 258 6.52 3.41 1.94
CA PRO A 258 5.07 3.33 1.78
C PRO A 258 4.40 4.67 1.43
N ALA A 259 4.83 5.80 2.00
CA ALA A 259 4.23 7.10 1.71
C ALA A 259 4.52 7.52 0.25
N THR A 260 5.73 7.27 -0.23
CA THR A 260 6.12 7.48 -1.63
C THR A 260 5.25 6.67 -2.59
N ARG A 261 4.99 5.39 -2.26
CA ARG A 261 4.11 4.50 -3.04
C ARG A 261 2.66 4.98 -3.06
N THR A 262 2.14 5.40 -1.91
CA THR A 262 0.78 5.97 -1.80
C THR A 262 0.67 7.25 -2.63
N ALA A 263 1.64 8.15 -2.54
CA ALA A 263 1.65 9.39 -3.33
C ALA A 263 1.75 9.10 -4.84
N ALA A 264 2.55 8.12 -5.25
CA ALA A 264 2.64 7.69 -6.65
C ALA A 264 1.32 7.09 -7.16
N THR A 265 0.63 6.31 -6.32
CA THR A 265 -0.68 5.73 -6.64
C THR A 265 -1.72 6.83 -6.84
N ALA A 266 -1.79 7.82 -5.93
CA ALA A 266 -2.71 8.94 -6.04
C ALA A 266 -2.45 9.78 -7.32
N ARG A 267 -1.18 10.02 -7.69
CA ARG A 267 -0.84 10.70 -8.96
C ARG A 267 -1.32 9.89 -10.16
N LEU A 268 -1.09 8.58 -10.15
CA LEU A 268 -1.50 7.69 -11.23
C LEU A 268 -3.02 7.69 -11.41
N THR A 269 -3.79 7.50 -10.34
CA THR A 269 -5.25 7.42 -10.43
C THR A 269 -5.89 8.76 -10.75
N ALA A 270 -5.34 9.88 -10.24
CA ALA A 270 -5.73 11.22 -10.67
C ALA A 270 -5.51 11.42 -12.18
N TRP A 271 -4.37 11.01 -12.72
CA TRP A 271 -4.11 11.09 -14.16
C TRP A 271 -5.03 10.18 -14.98
N LEU A 272 -5.23 8.92 -14.55
CA LEU A 272 -6.13 7.97 -15.23
C LEU A 272 -7.57 8.50 -15.32
N ARG A 273 -8.06 9.21 -14.30
CA ARG A 273 -9.39 9.85 -14.32
C ARG A 273 -9.53 10.94 -15.38
N THR A 274 -8.43 11.54 -15.84
CA THR A 274 -8.44 12.54 -16.92
C THR A 274 -8.44 11.90 -18.32
N GLN A 275 -8.18 10.61 -18.43
CA GLN A 275 -8.07 9.95 -19.72
C GLN A 275 -9.46 9.63 -20.29
N PRO A 276 -9.67 9.80 -21.61
CA PRO A 276 -10.96 9.50 -22.25
C PRO A 276 -11.28 8.00 -22.24
N LYS A 277 -10.26 7.15 -22.06
CA LYS A 277 -10.37 5.70 -21.93
C LYS A 277 -10.23 5.33 -20.45
N ASN A 278 -11.35 5.08 -19.79
CA ASN A 278 -11.38 4.71 -18.37
C ASN A 278 -11.26 3.19 -18.10
N ARG A 279 -11.37 2.33 -19.13
CA ARG A 279 -11.18 0.88 -19.04
C ARG A 279 -10.01 0.39 -19.91
N SER A 280 -9.31 -0.66 -19.47
CA SER A 280 -8.09 -1.13 -20.15
C SER A 280 -8.37 -1.72 -21.53
N GLY A 281 -7.32 -1.83 -22.37
CA GLY A 281 -7.44 -2.55 -23.66
C GLY A 281 -7.77 -4.03 -23.47
N ILE A 282 -7.26 -4.63 -22.40
CA ILE A 282 -7.47 -6.02 -22.01
C ILE A 282 -8.96 -6.23 -21.68
N TRP A 283 -9.54 -5.33 -20.88
CA TRP A 283 -10.97 -5.35 -20.59
C TRP A 283 -11.81 -5.26 -21.88
N ARG A 284 -11.48 -4.37 -22.82
CA ARG A 284 -12.21 -4.27 -24.10
C ARG A 284 -12.11 -5.55 -24.92
N ASP A 285 -10.97 -6.21 -24.91
CA ASP A 285 -10.77 -7.45 -25.66
C ASP A 285 -11.67 -8.58 -25.11
N LEU A 286 -11.84 -8.65 -23.80
CA LEU A 286 -12.74 -9.60 -23.13
C LEU A 286 -14.22 -9.21 -23.26
N ALA A 287 -14.58 -8.02 -22.77
CA ALA A 287 -15.98 -7.61 -22.55
C ALA A 287 -16.68 -7.04 -23.80
N VAL A 288 -15.92 -6.50 -24.77
CA VAL A 288 -16.50 -5.85 -25.96
C VAL A 288 -16.21 -6.66 -27.22
N ARG A 289 -14.97 -7.10 -27.42
CA ARG A 289 -14.55 -7.79 -28.64
C ARG A 289 -14.65 -9.32 -28.54
N HIS A 290 -14.83 -9.87 -27.33
CA HIS A 290 -14.94 -11.30 -27.07
C HIS A 290 -13.82 -12.13 -27.73
N ARG A 291 -12.57 -11.68 -27.57
CA ARG A 291 -11.40 -12.34 -28.14
C ARG A 291 -10.33 -12.64 -27.08
N PRO A 292 -9.43 -13.61 -27.32
CA PRO A 292 -8.31 -13.91 -26.42
C PRO A 292 -7.42 -12.69 -26.17
N VAL A 293 -6.87 -12.59 -24.96
CA VAL A 293 -6.02 -11.49 -24.54
C VAL A 293 -4.54 -11.80 -24.78
N GLU A 294 -3.81 -10.85 -25.38
CA GLU A 294 -2.39 -11.03 -25.74
C GLU A 294 -1.45 -10.88 -24.54
N VAL A 295 -1.95 -10.26 -23.46
CA VAL A 295 -1.15 -9.92 -22.28
C VAL A 295 -0.56 -11.14 -21.58
N THR A 296 -1.20 -12.31 -21.70
CA THR A 296 -0.71 -13.55 -21.11
C THR A 296 0.63 -13.98 -21.70
N THR A 297 0.85 -13.74 -23.00
CA THR A 297 2.11 -14.01 -23.69
C THR A 297 3.19 -13.00 -23.29
N HIS A 298 2.83 -11.73 -23.03
CA HIS A 298 3.81 -10.71 -22.64
C HIS A 298 4.54 -11.03 -21.32
N TYR A 299 3.89 -11.75 -20.40
CA TYR A 299 4.48 -12.11 -19.09
C TYR A 299 5.22 -13.44 -19.08
N GLU A 300 5.24 -14.21 -20.16
CA GLU A 300 6.01 -15.46 -20.24
C GLU A 300 7.50 -15.21 -19.96
N THR A 301 8.06 -14.13 -20.50
CA THR A 301 9.44 -13.69 -20.21
C THR A 301 9.64 -13.38 -18.73
N VAL A 302 8.72 -12.64 -18.10
CA VAL A 302 8.79 -12.32 -16.66
C VAL A 302 8.80 -13.59 -15.82
N PHE A 303 7.90 -14.54 -16.11
CA PHE A 303 7.84 -15.82 -15.39
C PHE A 303 9.11 -16.66 -15.60
N ALA A 304 9.65 -16.73 -16.82
CA ALA A 304 10.87 -17.47 -17.10
C ALA A 304 12.09 -16.89 -16.35
N HIS A 305 12.16 -15.56 -16.16
CA HIS A 305 13.17 -14.94 -15.32
C HIS A 305 12.93 -15.17 -13.83
N ALA A 306 11.69 -15.01 -13.37
CA ALA A 306 11.31 -15.27 -11.98
C ALA A 306 11.65 -16.71 -11.54
N ASP A 307 11.29 -17.70 -12.37
CA ASP A 307 11.53 -19.12 -12.09
C ASP A 307 13.03 -19.45 -12.04
N ARG A 308 13.85 -18.82 -12.90
CA ARG A 308 15.31 -18.97 -12.87
C ARG A 308 15.95 -18.33 -11.64
N ALA A 309 15.40 -17.21 -11.17
CA ALA A 309 15.91 -16.47 -10.02
C ALA A 309 15.31 -16.93 -8.67
N GLY A 310 14.35 -17.85 -8.67
CA GLY A 310 13.65 -18.27 -7.45
C GLY A 310 12.72 -17.20 -6.85
N ILE A 311 12.24 -16.28 -7.68
CA ILE A 311 11.38 -15.15 -7.26
C ILE A 311 9.92 -15.59 -7.35
N ALA A 312 9.20 -15.47 -6.24
CA ALA A 312 7.78 -15.79 -6.20
C ALA A 312 6.95 -14.70 -6.89
N THR A 313 6.05 -15.11 -7.80
CA THR A 313 5.10 -14.20 -8.47
C THR A 313 3.63 -14.68 -8.35
N PRO A 314 3.13 -14.98 -7.13
CA PRO A 314 1.81 -15.58 -6.93
C PRO A 314 0.66 -14.69 -7.42
N VAL A 315 0.70 -13.37 -7.14
CA VAL A 315 -0.38 -12.46 -7.52
C VAL A 315 -0.42 -12.27 -9.03
N LEU A 316 0.72 -12.08 -9.68
CA LEU A 316 0.81 -11.94 -11.13
C LEU A 316 0.35 -13.23 -11.85
N ARG A 317 0.71 -14.41 -11.33
CA ARG A 317 0.23 -15.69 -11.89
C ARG A 317 -1.27 -15.83 -11.75
N GLU A 318 -1.83 -15.42 -10.62
CA GLU A 318 -3.27 -15.42 -10.37
C GLU A 318 -4.02 -14.46 -11.30
N VAL A 319 -3.49 -13.25 -11.54
CA VAL A 319 -4.02 -12.33 -12.55
C VAL A 319 -4.07 -13.00 -13.93
N MET A 320 -2.98 -13.62 -14.37
CA MET A 320 -2.94 -14.29 -15.68
C MET A 320 -3.88 -15.50 -15.76
N ARG A 321 -4.07 -16.23 -14.65
CA ARG A 321 -5.07 -17.31 -14.58
C ARG A 321 -6.49 -16.74 -14.71
N GLY A 322 -6.81 -15.70 -13.92
CA GLY A 322 -8.13 -15.06 -13.94
C GLY A 322 -8.49 -14.51 -15.32
N LEU A 323 -7.53 -13.90 -16.03
CA LEU A 323 -7.77 -13.40 -17.39
C LEU A 323 -8.10 -14.52 -18.38
N ARG A 324 -7.40 -15.67 -18.31
CA ARG A 324 -7.70 -16.83 -19.15
C ARG A 324 -9.09 -17.42 -18.88
N GLU A 325 -9.57 -17.35 -17.63
CA GLU A 325 -10.93 -17.80 -17.29
C GLU A 325 -12.02 -16.91 -17.86
N LEU A 326 -11.71 -15.62 -18.06
CA LEU A 326 -12.65 -14.66 -18.64
C LEU A 326 -12.71 -14.73 -20.17
N GLU A 327 -11.76 -15.43 -20.82
CA GLU A 327 -11.80 -15.63 -22.27
C GLU A 327 -13.03 -16.48 -22.65
N GLY A 328 -13.99 -15.85 -23.34
CA GLY A 328 -15.26 -16.48 -23.70
C GLY A 328 -16.32 -16.48 -22.58
N ALA A 329 -16.01 -15.93 -21.41
CA ALA A 329 -16.93 -15.79 -20.27
C ALA A 329 -16.77 -14.43 -19.54
N PRO A 330 -16.86 -13.28 -20.24
CA PRO A 330 -16.63 -11.96 -19.64
C PRO A 330 -17.67 -11.60 -18.57
N GLU A 331 -18.84 -12.24 -18.55
CA GLU A 331 -19.85 -12.07 -17.49
C GLU A 331 -19.37 -12.52 -16.11
N LEU A 332 -18.25 -13.26 -16.02
CA LEU A 332 -17.63 -13.67 -14.76
C LEU A 332 -16.68 -12.60 -14.20
N MET A 333 -16.56 -11.44 -14.84
CA MET A 333 -15.85 -10.29 -14.29
C MET A 333 -16.53 -9.86 -12.98
N SER A 334 -15.73 -9.71 -11.93
CA SER A 334 -16.23 -9.36 -10.61
C SER A 334 -15.11 -8.77 -9.76
N GLU A 335 -15.48 -7.77 -8.97
CA GLU A 335 -14.58 -7.17 -7.99
C GLU A 335 -14.10 -8.16 -6.93
N ALA A 336 -14.87 -9.21 -6.64
CA ALA A 336 -14.46 -10.30 -5.75
C ALA A 336 -13.16 -11.00 -6.21
N ARG A 337 -12.83 -10.94 -7.50
CA ARG A 337 -11.54 -11.43 -8.02
C ARG A 337 -10.38 -10.53 -7.57
N LEU A 338 -10.59 -9.22 -7.47
CA LEU A 338 -9.60 -8.30 -6.91
C LEU A 338 -9.49 -8.43 -5.40
N GLU A 339 -10.60 -8.63 -4.69
CA GLU A 339 -10.58 -8.94 -3.25
C GLU A 339 -9.75 -10.21 -2.96
N ALA A 340 -9.87 -11.23 -3.80
CA ALA A 340 -9.04 -12.44 -3.70
C ALA A 340 -7.55 -12.16 -3.97
N LEU A 341 -7.23 -11.23 -4.88
CA LEU A 341 -5.85 -10.80 -5.10
C LEU A 341 -5.32 -9.98 -3.93
N ASP A 342 -6.12 -9.13 -3.29
CA ASP A 342 -5.72 -8.40 -2.08
C ASP A 342 -5.41 -9.37 -0.94
N ALA A 343 -6.24 -10.40 -0.77
CA ALA A 343 -5.99 -11.46 0.22
C ALA A 343 -4.72 -12.26 -0.08
N LEU A 344 -4.41 -12.49 -1.37
CA LEU A 344 -3.17 -13.15 -1.81
C LEU A 344 -1.93 -12.25 -1.70
N ALA A 345 -2.12 -10.93 -1.87
CA ALA A 345 -1.10 -9.90 -1.76
C ALA A 345 -0.78 -9.52 -0.31
N ALA A 346 -1.70 -9.81 0.61
CA ALA A 346 -1.46 -9.71 2.04
C ALA A 346 -0.22 -10.53 2.41
N PRO A 347 0.57 -10.11 3.41
CA PRO A 347 1.62 -10.96 3.97
C PRO A 347 1.02 -12.34 4.26
N PRO A 348 1.76 -13.45 4.00
CA PRO A 348 1.25 -14.76 4.35
C PRO A 348 0.78 -14.72 5.80
N LEU A 349 -0.46 -15.19 6.04
CA LEU A 349 -1.01 -15.38 7.37
C LEU A 349 0.11 -15.92 8.25
N SER A 350 0.36 -15.22 9.35
CA SER A 350 1.30 -15.58 10.42
C SER A 350 1.43 -17.09 10.56
N ALA A 351 2.63 -17.59 10.89
CA ALA A 351 2.84 -18.98 11.34
C ALA A 351 1.60 -19.51 12.07
N PRO A 352 1.24 -20.80 11.93
CA PRO A 352 0.22 -21.38 12.80
C PRO A 352 0.48 -20.95 14.24
N LEU A 353 -0.51 -20.29 14.85
CA LEU A 353 -0.42 -19.88 16.23
C LEU A 353 -0.31 -21.15 17.10
N PRO A 354 0.42 -21.11 18.23
CA PRO A 354 0.51 -22.26 19.12
C PRO A 354 -0.89 -22.69 19.56
N ALA A 355 -1.21 -23.98 19.39
CA ALA A 355 -2.52 -24.50 19.75
C ALA A 355 -2.69 -24.71 21.27
N HIS A 356 -1.57 -24.84 22.00
CA HIS A 356 -1.55 -25.16 23.43
C HIS A 356 -0.41 -24.45 24.16
N PRO A 357 -0.53 -24.22 25.48
CA PRO A 357 0.55 -23.67 26.29
C PRO A 357 1.81 -24.53 26.24
N ALA A 358 3.00 -23.90 26.12
CA ALA A 358 4.26 -24.63 26.18
C ALA A 358 4.70 -24.96 27.62
N LEU A 359 4.40 -24.08 28.57
CA LEU A 359 4.69 -24.34 29.98
C LEU A 359 3.69 -25.34 30.55
N THR A 360 4.21 -26.31 31.30
CA THR A 360 3.36 -27.17 32.13
C THR A 360 2.72 -26.35 33.24
N GLY A 361 1.59 -26.82 33.79
CA GLY A 361 0.93 -26.14 34.91
C GLY A 361 1.82 -26.00 36.16
N GLU A 362 2.82 -26.88 36.34
CA GLU A 362 3.83 -26.73 37.39
C GLU A 362 4.79 -25.58 37.11
N GLN A 363 5.32 -25.48 35.88
CA GLN A 363 6.18 -24.37 35.47
C GLN A 363 5.43 -23.03 35.54
N THR A 364 4.19 -22.97 35.09
CA THR A 364 3.34 -21.76 35.19
C THR A 364 3.16 -21.32 36.66
N ARG A 365 2.95 -22.27 37.58
CA ARG A 365 2.87 -21.95 39.03
C ARG A 365 4.22 -21.56 39.63
N ALA A 366 5.33 -22.10 39.12
CA ALA A 366 6.68 -21.72 39.54
C ALA A 366 6.99 -20.28 39.15
N VAL A 367 6.64 -19.87 37.92
CA VAL A 367 6.70 -18.46 37.47
C VAL A 367 5.88 -17.57 38.41
N HIS A 368 4.64 -17.96 38.72
CA HIS A 368 3.79 -17.20 39.62
C HIS A 368 4.36 -17.07 41.04
N ALA A 369 4.89 -18.16 41.59
CA ALA A 369 5.53 -18.16 42.91
C ALA A 369 6.75 -17.22 42.93
N TRP A 370 7.59 -17.27 41.89
CA TRP A 370 8.73 -16.38 41.76
C TRP A 370 8.31 -14.91 41.69
N LEU A 371 7.27 -14.59 40.91
CA LEU A 371 6.73 -13.23 40.82
C LEU A 371 6.06 -12.76 42.12
N LEU A 372 5.50 -13.67 42.92
CA LEU A 372 5.00 -13.34 44.26
C LEU A 372 6.14 -13.02 45.22
N GLU A 373 7.26 -13.75 45.15
CA GLU A 373 8.46 -13.48 45.95
C GLU A 373 9.08 -12.11 45.62
N HIS A 374 8.95 -11.64 44.37
CA HIS A 374 9.46 -10.35 43.90
C HIS A 374 8.37 -9.29 43.73
N GLN A 375 7.19 -9.50 44.32
CA GLN A 375 6.04 -8.60 44.16
C GLN A 375 6.36 -7.18 44.64
N GLU A 376 7.10 -7.06 45.75
CA GLU A 376 7.48 -5.76 46.30
C GLU A 376 8.48 -5.01 45.42
N ASP A 377 9.38 -5.72 44.74
CA ASP A 377 10.32 -5.14 43.77
C ASP A 377 9.56 -4.61 42.55
N MET A 378 8.58 -5.36 42.06
CA MET A 378 7.74 -4.94 40.94
C MET A 378 6.88 -3.71 41.28
N VAL A 379 6.39 -3.61 42.52
CA VAL A 379 5.70 -2.40 43.03
C VAL A 379 6.66 -1.23 43.16
N ALA A 380 7.91 -1.48 43.56
CA ALA A 380 8.95 -0.45 43.65
C ALA A 380 9.29 0.12 42.26
N ASP A 381 9.48 -0.74 41.25
CA ASP A 381 9.71 -0.33 39.86
C ASP A 381 8.58 0.57 39.36
N LEU A 382 7.32 0.15 39.57
CA LEU A 382 6.16 0.96 39.19
C LEU A 382 6.12 2.27 39.98
N SER A 383 6.46 2.26 41.27
CA SER A 383 6.48 3.48 42.09
C SER A 383 7.48 4.51 41.56
N VAL A 384 8.69 4.08 41.16
CA VAL A 384 9.70 4.97 40.56
C VAL A 384 9.22 5.44 39.19
N TYR A 385 8.69 4.54 38.36
CA TYR A 385 8.22 4.89 37.03
C TYR A 385 7.05 5.88 37.07
N THR A 386 6.10 5.73 38.00
CA THR A 386 5.00 6.68 38.21
C THR A 386 5.49 8.05 38.66
N GLN A 387 6.61 8.14 39.38
CA GLN A 387 7.19 9.42 39.81
C GLN A 387 7.81 10.23 38.67
N LEU A 388 7.96 9.65 37.47
CA LEU A 388 8.41 10.35 36.27
C LEU A 388 7.20 10.80 35.48
N GLU A 389 6.85 12.09 35.52
CA GLU A 389 5.75 12.59 34.71
C GLU A 389 6.08 12.44 33.21
N SER A 390 5.09 12.00 32.44
CA SER A 390 5.22 11.82 30.99
C SER A 390 3.95 12.27 30.26
N PRO A 391 3.58 13.56 30.34
CA PRO A 391 2.46 14.09 29.56
C PRO A 391 2.77 13.97 28.07
N SER A 392 1.82 13.54 27.26
CA SER A 392 2.01 13.41 25.80
C SER A 392 2.32 14.75 25.10
N ASP A 393 2.00 15.88 25.74
CA ASP A 393 2.22 17.23 25.24
C ASP A 393 3.49 17.91 25.80
N ASP A 394 4.32 17.19 26.58
CA ASP A 394 5.58 17.69 27.13
C ASP A 394 6.78 16.83 26.66
N PRO A 395 7.42 17.20 25.52
CA PRO A 395 8.57 16.47 24.98
C PRO A 395 9.75 16.33 25.96
N ALA A 396 9.99 17.34 26.81
CA ALA A 396 11.11 17.28 27.74
C ALA A 396 10.87 16.26 28.87
N ALA A 397 9.63 16.15 29.33
CA ALA A 397 9.21 15.13 30.28
C ALA A 397 9.24 13.73 29.66
N LEU A 398 8.77 13.58 28.41
CA LEU A 398 8.84 12.33 27.65
C LEU A 398 10.29 11.86 27.47
N ASP A 399 11.21 12.75 27.07
CA ASP A 399 12.63 12.43 26.92
C ASP A 399 13.27 11.97 28.24
N ALA A 400 12.93 12.63 29.35
CA ALA A 400 13.44 12.27 30.67
C ALA A 400 12.90 10.92 31.13
N CYS A 401 11.62 10.66 30.88
CA CYS A 401 10.95 9.40 31.17
C CYS A 401 11.56 8.25 30.35
N LEU A 402 11.68 8.41 29.03
CA LEU A 402 12.22 7.38 28.14
C LEU A 402 13.68 7.05 28.47
N ARG A 403 14.49 8.06 28.85
CA ARG A 403 15.88 7.84 29.29
C ARG A 403 15.94 6.97 30.54
N TRP A 404 15.09 7.21 31.52
CA TRP A 404 15.02 6.36 32.71
C TRP A 404 14.52 4.96 32.36
N VAL A 405 13.47 4.84 31.52
CA VAL A 405 12.96 3.53 31.08
C VAL A 405 14.06 2.73 30.39
N ARG A 406 14.89 3.37 29.56
CA ARG A 406 16.05 2.76 28.92
C ARG A 406 17.05 2.21 29.96
N GLU A 407 17.44 3.02 30.94
CA GLU A 407 18.36 2.62 32.01
C GLU A 407 17.78 1.46 32.84
N TRP A 408 16.50 1.54 33.22
CA TRP A 408 15.82 0.49 33.94
C TRP A 408 15.73 -0.82 33.14
N LEU A 409 15.50 -0.75 31.81
CA LEU A 409 15.52 -1.92 30.94
C LEU A 409 16.90 -2.58 30.87
N ASP A 410 17.98 -1.79 30.83
CA ASP A 410 19.36 -2.31 30.86
C ASP A 410 19.63 -3.07 32.17
N GLU A 411 19.16 -2.56 33.30
CA GLU A 411 19.27 -3.22 34.61
C GLU A 411 18.39 -4.47 34.72
N ALA A 412 17.18 -4.41 34.17
CA ALA A 412 16.16 -5.43 34.31
C ALA A 412 16.38 -6.64 33.38
N LEU A 413 16.74 -6.40 32.12
CA LEU A 413 16.83 -7.42 31.06
C LEU A 413 18.24 -7.58 30.48
N GLY A 414 19.17 -6.69 30.81
CA GLY A 414 20.49 -6.64 30.20
C GLY A 414 20.49 -5.94 28.84
N GLU A 415 21.63 -5.97 28.17
CA GLU A 415 21.82 -5.33 26.86
C GLU A 415 21.00 -6.07 25.77
N PRO A 416 20.21 -5.35 24.95
CA PRO A 416 19.49 -5.96 23.83
C PRO A 416 20.45 -6.38 22.71
N GLU A 417 19.99 -7.24 21.80
CA GLU A 417 20.73 -7.58 20.57
C GLU A 417 20.82 -6.36 19.63
N SER A 418 19.75 -5.57 19.58
CA SER A 418 19.75 -4.28 18.89
C SER A 418 18.78 -3.29 19.55
N GLU A 419 19.10 -2.01 19.44
CA GLU A 419 18.28 -0.89 19.85
C GLU A 419 18.20 0.12 18.71
N GLU A 420 17.00 0.63 18.46
CA GLU A 420 16.74 1.74 17.55
C GLU A 420 15.93 2.81 18.29
N LEU A 421 16.37 4.06 18.17
CA LEU A 421 15.66 5.23 18.69
C LEU A 421 15.26 6.08 17.49
N LEU A 422 13.95 6.25 17.28
CA LEU A 422 13.39 6.99 16.16
C LEU A 422 12.94 8.37 16.67
N PRO A 423 13.65 9.46 16.31
CA PRO A 423 13.33 10.78 16.83
C PRO A 423 11.97 11.29 16.34
N ARG A 424 11.22 12.01 17.18
CA ARG A 424 9.95 12.68 16.81
C ARG A 424 9.94 14.13 17.28
N GLU A 425 9.68 15.06 16.36
CA GLU A 425 9.87 16.50 16.63
C GLU A 425 8.83 17.09 17.61
N ASN A 426 7.59 16.56 17.60
CA ASN A 426 6.47 17.07 18.40
C ASN A 426 5.74 15.96 19.18
N ALA A 427 6.41 14.85 19.41
CA ALA A 427 5.92 13.69 20.12
C ALA A 427 7.10 13.02 20.84
N GLY A 428 6.84 12.10 21.76
CA GLY A 428 7.92 11.33 22.36
C GLY A 428 8.63 10.45 21.34
N ASP A 429 9.96 10.34 21.46
CA ASP A 429 10.76 9.43 20.66
C ASP A 429 10.27 7.98 20.80
N ILE A 430 10.43 7.21 19.73
CA ILE A 430 10.05 5.79 19.72
C ILE A 430 11.29 4.95 19.97
N MET A 431 11.24 4.07 20.97
CA MET A 431 12.31 3.12 21.25
C MET A 431 11.90 1.71 20.85
N VAL A 432 12.72 1.07 20.03
CA VAL A 432 12.56 -0.33 19.62
C VAL A 432 13.78 -1.12 20.10
N ARG A 433 13.56 -2.08 21.01
CA ARG A 433 14.61 -2.96 21.54
C ARG A 433 14.33 -4.40 21.19
N ARG A 434 15.30 -5.10 20.62
CA ARG A 434 15.17 -6.50 20.21
C ARG A 434 15.99 -7.39 21.14
N TYR A 435 15.31 -8.35 21.77
CA TYR A 435 15.91 -9.33 22.65
C TYR A 435 15.90 -10.70 21.98
N PRO A 436 17.03 -11.43 21.97
CA PRO A 436 17.13 -12.72 21.32
C PRO A 436 16.36 -13.78 22.11
N ALA A 437 16.04 -14.92 21.50
CA ALA A 437 15.51 -16.08 22.23
C ALA A 437 16.51 -16.61 23.28
N SER A 438 16.02 -17.29 24.33
CA SER A 438 16.90 -17.83 25.37
C SER A 438 17.81 -18.97 24.86
N SER A 439 19.02 -19.08 25.45
CA SER A 439 20.10 -19.96 24.98
C SER A 439 19.69 -21.44 24.99
N GLY A 440 19.70 -22.08 23.82
CA GLY A 440 19.28 -23.48 23.61
C GLY A 440 18.32 -23.66 22.42
N LEU A 441 17.74 -22.55 21.95
CA LEU A 441 16.87 -22.48 20.77
C LEU A 441 17.62 -21.87 19.55
N SER A 442 18.95 -22.01 19.48
CA SER A 442 19.76 -21.35 18.45
C SER A 442 19.29 -21.74 17.07
N ASP A 443 18.83 -20.75 16.31
CA ASP A 443 18.50 -20.89 14.91
C ASP A 443 19.78 -20.95 14.09
N THR A 444 20.46 -22.11 14.11
CA THR A 444 21.59 -22.37 13.22
C THR A 444 21.05 -22.65 11.83
N GLY A 445 20.73 -21.56 11.10
CA GLY A 445 20.58 -21.55 9.65
C GLY A 445 19.14 -21.52 9.14
N SER A 446 18.63 -20.33 8.85
CA SER A 446 17.59 -20.11 7.84
C SER A 446 17.54 -18.62 7.49
N SER A 447 17.25 -18.31 6.22
CA SER A 447 17.21 -16.95 5.68
C SER A 447 16.20 -16.05 6.38
N ASP A 448 16.51 -14.75 6.41
CA ASP A 448 15.75 -13.56 6.89
C ASP A 448 14.31 -13.39 6.32
N THR A 449 13.71 -14.44 5.76
CA THR A 449 12.55 -14.35 4.86
C THR A 449 11.38 -15.23 5.26
N ASP A 450 11.39 -15.88 6.42
CA ASP A 450 10.26 -16.66 6.93
C ASP A 450 9.55 -15.92 8.08
N PRO A 451 8.40 -15.25 7.82
CA PRO A 451 7.60 -14.57 8.84
C PRO A 451 7.14 -15.52 9.96
N SER A 452 7.16 -16.84 9.71
CA SER A 452 6.74 -17.83 10.70
C SER A 452 7.69 -17.96 11.90
N ARG A 453 8.89 -17.36 11.80
CA ARG A 453 9.96 -17.36 12.81
C ARG A 453 10.32 -15.95 13.31
N GLY A 454 9.52 -14.94 12.95
CA GLY A 454 9.71 -13.56 13.41
C GLY A 454 9.50 -13.40 14.93
N PRO A 455 10.03 -12.32 15.54
CA PRO A 455 9.90 -12.06 16.96
C PRO A 455 8.44 -11.82 17.37
N LEU A 456 8.19 -11.84 18.67
CA LEU A 456 6.94 -11.32 19.24
C LEU A 456 7.05 -9.82 19.51
N LEU A 457 6.06 -9.04 19.07
CA LEU A 457 5.97 -7.63 19.41
C LEU A 457 5.34 -7.45 20.79
N LEU A 458 6.06 -6.83 21.71
CA LEU A 458 5.54 -6.35 23.00
C LEU A 458 5.35 -4.85 22.86
N LEU A 459 4.10 -4.42 22.74
CA LEU A 459 3.77 -3.03 22.43
C LEU A 459 3.30 -2.31 23.69
N CYS A 460 3.99 -1.22 24.01
CA CYS A 460 3.69 -0.37 25.14
C CYS A 460 3.81 1.10 24.74
N HIS A 461 3.14 1.99 25.47
CA HIS A 461 3.40 3.42 25.41
C HIS A 461 3.88 3.91 26.78
N TYR A 462 4.65 5.00 26.80
CA TYR A 462 5.21 5.59 28.03
C TYR A 462 4.67 6.99 28.34
N ASP A 463 3.93 7.58 27.41
CA ASP A 463 3.17 8.81 27.63
C ASP A 463 1.89 8.55 28.44
N THR A 464 1.32 9.63 28.97
CA THR A 464 0.10 9.63 29.77
C THR A 464 -0.70 10.91 29.47
N VAL A 465 -2.01 10.88 29.68
CA VAL A 465 -2.88 12.08 29.60
C VAL A 465 -2.63 13.13 30.69
N TRP A 466 -1.81 12.84 31.71
CA TRP A 466 -1.73 13.65 32.92
C TRP A 466 -0.77 14.83 32.74
N PRO A 467 -1.24 16.09 32.94
CA PRO A 467 -0.37 17.26 32.82
C PRO A 467 0.78 17.25 33.82
N ALA A 468 1.90 17.88 33.45
CA ALA A 468 3.02 18.10 34.36
C ALA A 468 2.58 18.82 35.65
N GLY A 469 3.14 18.40 36.79
CA GLY A 469 2.80 18.85 38.14
C GLY A 469 1.67 18.05 38.82
N THR A 470 1.03 17.09 38.14
CA THR A 470 -0.04 16.26 38.71
C THR A 470 0.41 15.51 39.96
N LEU A 471 1.67 15.07 40.03
CA LEU A 471 2.23 14.34 41.17
C LEU A 471 2.27 15.13 42.47
N ALA A 472 2.26 16.46 42.42
CA ALA A 472 2.27 17.29 43.63
C ALA A 472 1.02 17.08 44.49
N GLU A 473 -0.11 16.77 43.85
CA GLU A 473 -1.39 16.54 44.53
C GLU A 473 -1.75 15.05 44.61
N TRP A 474 -1.32 14.27 43.62
CA TRP A 474 -1.61 12.85 43.50
C TRP A 474 -0.33 12.04 43.25
N PRO A 475 0.52 11.90 44.28
CA PRO A 475 1.70 11.05 44.19
C PRO A 475 1.29 9.58 44.13
N PHE A 476 2.21 8.72 43.72
CA PHE A 476 2.05 7.28 43.87
C PHE A 476 1.72 6.91 45.32
N ARG A 477 0.67 6.13 45.53
CA ARG A 477 0.26 5.61 46.84
C ARG A 477 -0.16 4.16 46.71
N ARG A 478 0.11 3.41 47.78
CA ARG A 478 -0.38 2.05 47.99
C ARG A 478 -1.28 2.01 49.21
N ASP A 479 -2.45 1.39 49.07
CA ASP A 479 -3.33 1.01 50.16
C ASP A 479 -3.68 -0.48 50.03
N GLY A 480 -2.97 -1.32 50.77
CA GLY A 480 -3.08 -2.77 50.66
C GLY A 480 -2.74 -3.28 49.25
N ASP A 481 -3.75 -3.82 48.58
CA ASP A 481 -3.66 -4.35 47.21
C ASP A 481 -3.84 -3.26 46.14
N VAL A 482 -4.28 -2.06 46.50
CA VAL A 482 -4.59 -0.99 45.53
C VAL A 482 -3.41 -0.03 45.40
N LEU A 483 -2.99 0.22 44.16
CA LEU A 483 -1.99 1.22 43.77
C LEU A 483 -2.68 2.34 43.02
N THR A 484 -2.40 3.60 43.35
CA THR A 484 -2.96 4.77 42.67
C THR A 484 -1.88 5.82 42.40
N GLY A 485 -2.02 6.54 41.29
CA GLY A 485 -1.11 7.56 40.80
C GLY A 485 -1.30 7.76 39.30
N PRO A 486 -0.80 8.87 38.73
CA PRO A 486 -0.99 9.18 37.32
C PRO A 486 -0.30 8.15 36.43
N GLY A 487 -1.06 7.51 35.55
CA GLY A 487 -0.59 6.52 34.58
C GLY A 487 -0.25 5.15 35.18
N VAL A 488 -0.55 4.92 36.47
CA VAL A 488 -0.35 3.62 37.14
C VAL A 488 -1.12 2.52 36.40
N PHE A 489 -2.35 2.79 35.98
CA PHE A 489 -3.17 1.84 35.24
C PHE A 489 -2.91 1.93 33.74
N ASP A 490 -2.80 3.16 33.20
CA ASP A 490 -2.67 3.44 31.77
C ASP A 490 -1.42 4.28 31.46
N MET A 491 -0.28 3.67 31.09
CA MET A 491 -0.05 2.23 30.99
C MET A 491 1.24 1.77 31.69
N LYS A 492 1.69 2.51 32.70
CA LYS A 492 2.99 2.22 33.34
C LYS A 492 3.09 0.83 33.95
N ALA A 493 2.02 0.34 34.59
CA ALA A 493 2.03 -1.01 35.16
C ALA A 493 2.09 -2.11 34.10
N GLY A 494 1.54 -1.90 32.90
CA GLY A 494 1.60 -2.91 31.84
C GLY A 494 3.02 -3.09 31.29
N LEU A 495 3.77 -2.00 31.10
CA LEU A 495 5.20 -2.08 30.75
C LEU A 495 6.01 -2.81 31.84
N VAL A 496 5.76 -2.49 33.12
CA VAL A 496 6.39 -3.20 34.25
C VAL A 496 6.08 -4.70 34.19
N GLN A 497 4.82 -5.09 33.94
CA GLN A 497 4.44 -6.50 33.82
C GLN A 497 5.13 -7.21 32.64
N ALA A 498 5.26 -6.55 31.48
CA ALA A 498 5.93 -7.10 30.31
C ALA A 498 7.39 -7.44 30.62
N VAL A 499 8.10 -6.51 31.25
CA VAL A 499 9.51 -6.68 31.63
C VAL A 499 9.66 -7.77 32.69
N TRP A 500 8.84 -7.75 33.73
CA TRP A 500 8.88 -8.77 34.79
C TRP A 500 8.52 -10.18 34.29
N ALA A 501 7.67 -10.29 33.27
CA ALA A 501 7.40 -11.57 32.61
C ALA A 501 8.64 -12.15 31.93
N LEU A 502 9.39 -11.34 31.17
CA LEU A 502 10.66 -11.75 30.55
C LEU A 502 11.70 -12.13 31.62
N ARG A 503 11.83 -11.30 32.67
CA ARG A 503 12.73 -11.57 33.81
C ARG A 503 12.43 -12.90 34.49
N ALA A 504 11.16 -13.21 34.73
CA ALA A 504 10.78 -14.46 35.38
C ALA A 504 11.15 -15.69 34.54
N LEU A 505 10.98 -15.62 33.22
CA LEU A 505 11.39 -16.69 32.32
C LEU A 505 12.91 -16.89 32.36
N ASP A 506 13.69 -15.81 32.26
CA ASP A 506 15.14 -15.87 32.26
C ASP A 506 15.70 -16.35 33.63
N ALA A 507 15.17 -15.84 34.74
CA ALA A 507 15.59 -16.21 36.09
C ALA A 507 15.32 -17.69 36.42
N LEU A 508 14.23 -18.26 35.88
CA LEU A 508 13.87 -19.66 36.06
C LEU A 508 14.47 -20.59 34.99
N GLY A 509 15.22 -20.05 34.02
CA GLY A 509 15.80 -20.82 32.92
C GLY A 509 14.73 -21.45 32.00
N LEU A 510 13.58 -20.79 31.87
CA LEU A 510 12.47 -21.24 31.02
C LEU A 510 12.63 -20.74 29.57
N PRO A 511 12.01 -21.42 28.59
CA PRO A 511 12.04 -20.98 27.21
C PRO A 511 11.42 -19.59 27.03
N ARG A 512 12.14 -18.71 26.33
CA ARG A 512 11.69 -17.36 25.96
C ARG A 512 11.97 -17.14 24.46
N PRO A 513 10.97 -16.71 23.65
CA PRO A 513 11.18 -16.46 22.24
C PRO A 513 11.94 -15.15 22.02
N ALA A 514 12.32 -14.88 20.77
CA ALA A 514 12.78 -13.55 20.40
C ALA A 514 11.64 -12.53 20.56
N CYS A 515 11.93 -11.36 21.10
CA CYS A 515 10.94 -10.32 21.37
C CYS A 515 11.44 -8.95 20.89
N THR A 516 10.55 -8.21 20.26
CA THR A 516 10.71 -6.77 20.01
C THR A 516 9.87 -6.02 21.04
N LEU A 517 10.50 -5.30 21.96
CA LEU A 517 9.83 -4.34 22.84
C LEU A 517 9.80 -2.98 22.15
N MET A 518 8.60 -2.49 21.84
CA MET A 518 8.39 -1.19 21.22
C MET A 518 7.67 -0.24 22.19
N LEU A 519 8.25 0.94 22.38
CA LEU A 519 7.74 2.02 23.23
C LEU A 519 7.52 3.28 22.40
N ASN A 520 6.30 3.82 22.37
CA ASN A 520 5.97 5.12 21.79
C ASN A 520 5.49 6.11 22.88
N GLY A 521 5.59 7.41 22.58
CA GLY A 521 5.26 8.49 23.50
C GLY A 521 4.13 9.40 23.01
N ASP A 522 3.20 8.85 22.22
CA ASP A 522 2.10 9.61 21.62
C ASP A 522 0.77 8.84 21.54
N GLU A 523 0.62 7.72 22.26
CA GLU A 523 -0.58 6.88 22.20
C GLU A 523 -1.83 7.66 22.60
N GLU A 524 -1.73 8.44 23.67
CA GLU A 524 -2.84 9.18 24.26
C GLU A 524 -3.28 10.36 23.36
N THR A 525 -2.49 10.66 22.32
CA THR A 525 -2.81 11.65 21.27
C THR A 525 -3.19 11.00 19.93
N GLY A 526 -3.28 9.67 19.91
CA GLY A 526 -3.72 8.87 18.76
C GLY A 526 -2.60 8.21 17.96
N SER A 527 -1.35 8.25 18.42
CA SER A 527 -0.19 7.61 17.76
C SER A 527 0.06 8.08 16.32
N LEU A 528 -0.21 9.36 16.03
CA LEU A 528 -0.02 9.92 14.69
C LEU A 528 1.46 9.91 14.27
N ALA A 529 2.37 10.05 15.22
CA ALA A 529 3.81 10.05 14.98
C ALA A 529 4.43 8.64 15.02
N SER A 530 3.76 7.67 15.65
CA SER A 530 4.26 6.30 15.82
C SER A 530 3.56 5.23 14.98
N SER A 531 2.38 5.51 14.41
CA SER A 531 1.58 4.55 13.64
C SER A 531 2.37 3.82 12.53
N GLU A 532 3.22 4.55 11.79
CA GLU A 532 4.05 3.98 10.72
C GLU A 532 5.07 2.96 11.26
N ALA A 533 5.78 3.30 12.34
CA ALA A 533 6.72 2.40 12.98
C ALA A 533 5.99 1.18 13.61
N ILE A 534 4.81 1.39 14.19
CA ILE A 534 4.00 0.29 14.77
C ILE A 534 3.63 -0.72 13.68
N VAL A 535 3.17 -0.23 12.53
CA VAL A 535 2.84 -1.08 11.37
C VAL A 535 4.07 -1.80 10.83
N ALA A 536 5.24 -1.15 10.81
CA ALA A 536 6.49 -1.77 10.36
C ALA A 536 6.91 -2.93 11.28
N GLU A 537 6.97 -2.71 12.61
CA GLU A 537 7.33 -3.75 13.57
C GLU A 537 6.27 -4.85 13.64
N ALA A 538 4.98 -4.50 13.50
CA ALA A 538 3.91 -5.49 13.43
C ALA A 538 4.12 -6.46 12.26
N ARG A 539 4.41 -5.95 11.05
CA ARG A 539 4.65 -6.79 9.86
C ARG A 539 5.88 -7.69 9.98
N ALA A 540 6.87 -7.28 10.77
CA ALA A 540 8.05 -8.09 11.06
C ALA A 540 7.81 -9.14 12.14
N SER A 541 6.68 -9.08 12.84
CA SER A 541 6.41 -9.90 14.02
C SER A 541 5.42 -11.04 13.74
N ARG A 542 5.61 -12.17 14.43
CA ARG A 542 4.72 -13.34 14.32
C ARG A 542 3.36 -13.10 14.97
N ALA A 543 3.35 -12.41 16.10
CA ALA A 543 2.19 -11.99 16.85
C ALA A 543 2.57 -10.79 17.73
N ALA A 544 1.58 -10.06 18.21
CA ALA A 544 1.76 -8.91 19.08
C ALA A 544 0.93 -9.01 20.36
N PHE A 545 1.52 -8.50 21.43
CA PHE A 545 0.91 -8.40 22.75
C PHE A 545 0.94 -6.95 23.20
N VAL A 546 -0.26 -6.36 23.32
CA VAL A 546 -0.44 -4.97 23.73
C VAL A 546 -0.72 -4.94 25.23
N PHE A 547 0.16 -4.27 25.97
CA PHE A 547 0.14 -4.27 27.43
C PHE A 547 -0.78 -3.22 28.05
N GLU A 548 -1.58 -2.56 27.23
CA GLU A 548 -2.80 -1.85 27.59
C GLU A 548 -3.57 -2.45 28.78
N ALA A 549 -4.14 -1.57 29.60
CA ALA A 549 -4.86 -1.97 30.80
C ALA A 549 -6.08 -2.85 30.47
N SER A 550 -6.39 -3.83 31.32
CA SER A 550 -7.55 -4.71 31.12
C SER A 550 -8.88 -3.98 31.29
N ALA A 551 -9.96 -4.51 30.70
CA ALA A 551 -11.31 -3.98 30.89
C ALA A 551 -12.05 -4.80 31.94
N ASP A 552 -12.16 -4.30 33.17
CA ASP A 552 -12.67 -5.06 34.34
C ASP A 552 -11.97 -6.42 34.50
N GLY A 553 -10.67 -6.48 34.25
CA GLY A 553 -9.91 -7.74 34.28
C GLY A 553 -10.10 -8.64 33.06
N ALA A 554 -10.81 -8.23 32.02
CA ALA A 554 -10.89 -8.94 30.74
C ALA A 554 -9.83 -8.42 29.74
N VAL A 555 -9.33 -9.30 28.88
CA VAL A 555 -8.55 -8.90 27.69
C VAL A 555 -9.47 -8.34 26.62
N LYS A 556 -8.93 -7.53 25.72
CA LYS A 556 -9.69 -6.86 24.67
C LYS A 556 -9.44 -7.60 23.35
N THR A 557 -10.49 -8.23 22.82
CA THR A 557 -10.42 -8.97 21.55
C THR A 557 -11.17 -8.28 20.43
N ALA A 558 -11.79 -7.14 20.72
CA ALA A 558 -12.28 -6.20 19.74
C ALA A 558 -12.22 -4.76 20.27
N ARG A 559 -11.85 -3.81 19.41
CA ARG A 559 -11.87 -2.37 19.66
C ARG A 559 -12.46 -1.66 18.46
N LYS A 560 -13.27 -0.64 18.72
CA LYS A 560 -13.82 0.20 17.65
C LYS A 560 -12.72 0.96 16.92
N GLY A 561 -12.93 1.20 15.62
CA GLY A 561 -12.17 2.17 14.84
C GLY A 561 -12.59 3.60 15.20
N VAL A 562 -11.72 4.56 14.93
CA VAL A 562 -11.88 5.97 15.28
C VAL A 562 -11.63 6.83 14.07
N GLY A 563 -12.64 7.59 13.66
CA GLY A 563 -12.55 8.61 12.62
C GLY A 563 -12.66 10.00 13.22
N LEU A 564 -11.75 10.89 12.81
CA LEU A 564 -11.73 12.28 13.20
C LEU A 564 -11.95 13.12 11.94
N PHE A 565 -13.12 13.75 11.84
CA PHE A 565 -13.51 14.51 10.66
C PHE A 565 -13.89 15.94 11.01
N GLN A 566 -13.71 16.86 10.06
CA GLN A 566 -14.20 18.23 10.15
C GLN A 566 -15.09 18.52 8.94
N LEU A 567 -16.31 18.99 9.23
CA LEU A 567 -17.25 19.54 8.27
C LEU A 567 -17.09 21.06 8.24
N ALA A 568 -16.61 21.60 7.12
CA ALA A 568 -16.52 23.03 6.87
C ALA A 568 -17.63 23.48 5.91
N VAL A 569 -18.28 24.59 6.23
CA VAL A 569 -19.33 25.19 5.42
C VAL A 569 -18.99 26.64 5.10
N GLN A 570 -19.05 26.97 3.82
CA GLN A 570 -18.96 28.35 3.33
C GLN A 570 -20.34 28.80 2.83
N GLY A 571 -20.80 29.92 3.35
CA GLY A 571 -22.02 30.63 2.93
C GLY A 571 -21.69 32.03 2.43
N GLN A 572 -22.70 32.90 2.49
CA GLN A 572 -22.64 34.29 2.03
C GLN A 572 -23.17 35.24 3.10
N GLU A 573 -22.35 36.21 3.51
CA GLU A 573 -22.73 37.21 4.50
C GLU A 573 -23.72 38.22 3.95
N ALA A 574 -24.65 38.66 4.80
CA ALA A 574 -25.59 39.74 4.53
C ALA A 574 -26.06 40.37 5.85
N HIS A 575 -26.53 41.61 5.81
CA HIS A 575 -27.08 42.23 7.02
C HIS A 575 -28.46 41.65 7.33
N ALA A 576 -28.60 40.97 8.48
CA ALA A 576 -29.77 40.15 8.80
C ALA A 576 -31.09 40.94 8.85
N GLY A 577 -31.04 42.26 9.10
CA GLY A 577 -32.24 43.12 9.13
C GLY A 577 -32.46 44.00 7.91
N LEU A 578 -31.43 44.26 7.09
CA LEU A 578 -31.55 45.19 5.95
C LEU A 578 -31.76 44.41 4.66
N ASP A 579 -31.06 43.29 4.51
CA ASP A 579 -31.10 42.44 3.32
C ASP A 579 -31.24 40.95 3.73
N PRO A 580 -32.34 40.56 4.42
CA PRO A 580 -32.49 39.23 5.04
C PRO A 580 -32.44 38.06 4.05
N THR A 581 -32.67 38.30 2.76
CA THR A 581 -32.69 37.26 1.71
C THR A 581 -31.44 37.27 0.82
N ALA A 582 -30.48 38.18 1.04
CA ALA A 582 -29.32 38.36 0.16
C ALA A 582 -28.12 37.45 0.53
N GLY A 583 -28.17 36.77 1.67
CA GLY A 583 -27.12 35.88 2.15
C GLY A 583 -27.55 34.42 2.22
N ALA A 584 -26.58 33.55 2.49
CA ALA A 584 -26.77 32.12 2.72
C ALA A 584 -26.04 31.75 4.01
N SER A 585 -26.78 31.31 5.04
CA SER A 585 -26.23 31.13 6.38
C SER A 585 -25.48 29.80 6.50
N ALA A 586 -24.16 29.87 6.68
CA ALA A 586 -23.32 28.70 6.96
C ALA A 586 -23.71 28.01 8.28
N VAL A 587 -24.18 28.77 9.29
CA VAL A 587 -24.65 28.21 10.57
C VAL A 587 -25.95 27.43 10.38
N HIS A 588 -26.88 27.89 9.53
CA HIS A 588 -28.10 27.13 9.25
C HIS A 588 -27.78 25.85 8.48
N GLU A 589 -26.86 25.92 7.52
CA GLU A 589 -26.42 24.75 6.77
C GLU A 589 -25.73 23.71 7.69
N VAL A 590 -24.81 24.13 8.58
CA VAL A 590 -24.22 23.23 9.58
C VAL A 590 -25.31 22.58 10.44
N ALA A 591 -26.36 23.29 10.84
CA ALA A 591 -27.46 22.69 11.59
C ALA A 591 -28.17 21.58 10.80
N HIS A 592 -28.39 21.74 9.49
CA HIS A 592 -28.93 20.68 8.63
C HIS A 592 -27.98 19.49 8.51
N GLN A 593 -26.68 19.76 8.33
CA GLN A 593 -25.66 18.71 8.22
C GLN A 593 -25.55 17.91 9.52
N ILE A 594 -25.56 18.56 10.68
CA ILE A 594 -25.51 17.88 12.00
C ILE A 594 -26.65 16.88 12.16
N LEU A 595 -27.88 17.24 11.78
CA LEU A 595 -29.01 16.31 11.84
C LEU A 595 -28.83 15.11 10.90
N GLY A 596 -28.28 15.33 9.70
CA GLY A 596 -27.96 14.25 8.76
C GLY A 596 -26.84 13.35 9.27
N LEU A 597 -25.79 13.92 9.87
CA LEU A 597 -24.64 13.20 10.43
C LEU A 597 -25.04 12.38 11.66
N ALA A 598 -25.85 12.95 12.56
CA ALA A 598 -26.36 12.23 13.73
C ALA A 598 -27.23 11.03 13.33
N ALA A 599 -27.96 11.13 12.21
CA ALA A 599 -28.76 10.03 11.66
C ALA A 599 -27.92 8.87 11.08
N LEU A 600 -26.60 9.05 10.90
CA LEU A 600 -25.71 7.97 10.48
C LEU A 600 -25.34 7.02 11.62
N ALA A 601 -25.56 7.43 12.88
CA ALA A 601 -25.29 6.59 14.04
C ALA A 601 -26.20 5.36 14.04
N ASP A 602 -25.61 4.20 14.30
CA ASP A 602 -26.32 2.94 14.49
C ASP A 602 -25.69 2.20 15.67
N HIS A 603 -26.21 2.45 16.86
CA HIS A 603 -25.66 1.84 18.07
C HIS A 603 -25.83 0.33 18.11
N ALA A 604 -26.82 -0.22 17.40
CA ALA A 604 -27.03 -1.67 17.31
C ALA A 604 -25.95 -2.32 16.42
N ALA A 605 -25.55 -1.65 15.34
CA ALA A 605 -24.39 -2.01 14.53
C ALA A 605 -23.05 -1.57 15.16
N GLY A 606 -23.06 -0.97 16.35
CA GLY A 606 -21.85 -0.54 17.05
C GLY A 606 -21.24 0.77 16.54
N THR A 607 -21.97 1.56 15.75
CA THR A 607 -21.55 2.86 15.25
C THR A 607 -22.07 4.01 16.13
N SER A 608 -21.18 4.94 16.46
CA SER A 608 -21.55 6.22 17.09
C SER A 608 -20.94 7.37 16.32
N VAL A 609 -21.74 8.40 16.09
CA VAL A 609 -21.31 9.66 15.48
C VAL A 609 -21.60 10.77 16.48
N ASN A 610 -20.58 11.54 16.82
CA ASN A 610 -20.70 12.65 17.74
C ASN A 610 -20.15 13.92 17.07
N VAL A 611 -21.01 14.94 16.92
CA VAL A 611 -20.56 16.28 16.56
C VAL A 611 -20.27 17.04 17.85
N GLY A 612 -19.00 17.05 18.24
CA GLY A 612 -18.59 17.53 19.56
C GLY A 612 -18.35 19.03 19.63
N VAL A 613 -17.93 19.64 18.53
CA VAL A 613 -17.53 21.05 18.47
C VAL A 613 -18.20 21.73 17.28
N VAL A 614 -18.72 22.95 17.50
CA VAL A 614 -19.31 23.78 16.44
C VAL A 614 -18.87 25.23 16.63
N HIS A 615 -18.37 25.83 15.56
CA HIS A 615 -18.03 27.26 15.51
C HIS A 615 -18.63 27.89 14.25
N GLY A 616 -19.15 29.12 14.34
CA GLY A 616 -19.65 29.80 13.15
C GLY A 616 -20.31 31.14 13.41
N GLY A 617 -20.29 32.00 12.39
CA GLY A 617 -20.80 33.36 12.46
C GLY A 617 -19.87 34.33 13.20
N THR A 618 -20.06 35.63 12.94
CA THR A 618 -19.22 36.71 13.51
C THR A 618 -20.00 37.62 14.45
N ARG A 619 -21.25 37.95 14.10
CA ARG A 619 -22.17 38.79 14.89
C ARG A 619 -23.61 38.36 14.69
N SER A 620 -24.47 38.64 15.65
CA SER A 620 -25.90 38.28 15.60
C SER A 620 -26.70 38.99 14.50
N ASN A 621 -26.24 40.14 14.01
CA ASN A 621 -26.90 40.91 12.94
C ASN A 621 -26.30 40.68 11.54
N VAL A 622 -25.44 39.68 11.38
CA VAL A 622 -24.81 39.29 10.10
C VAL A 622 -25.12 37.83 9.82
N THR A 623 -25.68 37.53 8.64
CA THR A 623 -25.83 36.16 8.15
C THR A 623 -24.45 35.50 8.12
N ALA A 624 -24.30 34.34 8.76
CA ALA A 624 -22.99 33.72 8.93
C ALA A 624 -22.38 33.26 7.59
N GLY A 625 -21.21 33.80 7.24
CA GLY A 625 -20.49 33.41 6.02
C GLY A 625 -19.69 32.11 6.15
N GLN A 626 -19.34 31.70 7.38
CA GLN A 626 -18.55 30.49 7.65
C GLN A 626 -19.00 29.80 8.93
N ALA A 627 -18.94 28.47 8.91
CA ALA A 627 -19.12 27.63 10.08
C ALA A 627 -18.35 26.30 9.90
N VAL A 628 -17.91 25.72 11.00
CA VAL A 628 -17.24 24.41 11.07
C VAL A 628 -17.84 23.56 12.17
N ALA A 629 -17.81 22.24 11.99
CA ALA A 629 -18.20 21.27 12.98
C ALA A 629 -17.22 20.09 12.99
N ASP A 630 -16.74 19.69 14.17
CA ASP A 630 -15.81 18.57 14.33
C ASP A 630 -16.56 17.31 14.80
N LEU A 631 -16.23 16.19 14.17
CA LEU A 631 -16.89 14.91 14.31
C LEU A 631 -15.93 13.86 14.87
N ASP A 632 -16.37 13.16 15.91
CA ASP A 632 -15.81 11.89 16.37
C ASP A 632 -16.74 10.76 15.91
N VAL A 633 -16.19 9.82 15.16
CA VAL A 633 -16.90 8.64 14.67
C VAL A 633 -16.24 7.40 15.24
N ARG A 634 -17.04 6.52 15.84
CA ARG A 634 -16.60 5.18 16.25
C ARG A 634 -17.38 4.13 15.48
N VAL A 635 -16.70 3.12 14.96
CA VAL A 635 -17.32 2.00 14.20
C VAL A 635 -16.82 0.67 14.75
N ALA A 636 -17.70 -0.34 14.81
CA ALA A 636 -17.34 -1.63 15.38
C ALA A 636 -16.61 -2.56 14.40
N ASP A 637 -16.83 -2.39 13.09
CA ASP A 637 -16.27 -3.24 12.05
C ASP A 637 -15.96 -2.47 10.76
N ALA A 638 -15.26 -3.14 9.84
CA ALA A 638 -14.83 -2.54 8.58
C ALA A 638 -16.01 -2.20 7.64
N ALA A 639 -17.17 -2.87 7.77
CA ALA A 639 -18.35 -2.59 6.95
C ALA A 639 -18.99 -1.25 7.34
N GLU A 640 -19.13 -1.00 8.64
CA GLU A 640 -19.58 0.27 9.18
C GLU A 640 -18.59 1.40 8.87
N GLN A 641 -17.28 1.12 8.91
CA GLN A 641 -16.25 2.06 8.46
C GLN A 641 -16.49 2.53 7.02
N ARG A 642 -16.70 1.58 6.09
CA ARG A 642 -17.01 1.88 4.67
C ARG A 642 -18.32 2.64 4.51
N ARG A 643 -19.37 2.25 5.26
CA ARG A 643 -20.68 2.91 5.22
C ARG A 643 -20.58 4.38 5.63
N ILE A 644 -19.88 4.68 6.73
CA ILE A 644 -19.70 6.07 7.19
C ILE A 644 -18.83 6.86 6.21
N ALA A 645 -17.72 6.29 5.72
CA ALA A 645 -16.87 6.96 4.74
C ALA A 645 -17.64 7.36 3.47
N ALA A 646 -18.47 6.45 2.93
CA ALA A 646 -19.32 6.74 1.77
C ALA A 646 -20.36 7.83 2.08
N ALA A 647 -20.98 7.80 3.25
CA ALA A 647 -21.98 8.79 3.66
C ALA A 647 -21.38 10.18 3.88
N LEU A 648 -20.15 10.27 4.40
CA LEU A 648 -19.41 11.52 4.54
C LEU A 648 -18.97 12.09 3.18
N ALA A 649 -18.53 11.23 2.26
CA ALA A 649 -18.15 11.64 0.91
C ALA A 649 -19.35 12.14 0.07
N ALA A 650 -20.55 11.60 0.32
CA ALA A 650 -21.78 11.96 -0.40
C ALA A 650 -22.53 13.17 0.20
N ARG A 651 -21.91 13.95 1.09
CA ARG A 651 -22.59 15.11 1.71
C ARG A 651 -22.80 16.24 0.69
N GLU A 652 -24.06 16.56 0.46
CA GLU A 652 -24.48 17.71 -0.36
C GLU A 652 -25.03 18.85 0.52
N PRO A 653 -24.90 20.12 0.08
CA PRO A 653 -25.49 21.27 0.77
C PRO A 653 -27.02 21.23 0.73
N ALA A 654 -27.67 21.47 1.86
CA ALA A 654 -29.13 21.54 1.97
C ALA A 654 -29.68 22.96 1.65
N HIS A 655 -28.88 23.98 1.91
CA HIS A 655 -29.21 25.39 1.73
C HIS A 655 -28.58 25.94 0.44
N PRO A 656 -29.39 26.42 -0.52
CA PRO A 656 -28.88 27.07 -1.72
C PRO A 656 -27.92 28.21 -1.40
N GLY A 657 -26.82 28.31 -2.15
CA GLY A 657 -25.79 29.33 -1.92
C GLY A 657 -24.77 29.01 -0.83
N THR A 658 -24.78 27.78 -0.29
CA THR A 658 -23.72 27.27 0.58
C THR A 658 -22.92 26.16 -0.11
N THR A 659 -21.71 25.92 0.40
CA THR A 659 -20.88 24.78 0.00
C THR A 659 -20.43 24.02 1.24
N VAL A 660 -20.39 22.70 1.13
CA VAL A 660 -20.04 21.78 2.22
C VAL A 660 -18.76 21.04 1.82
N ARG A 661 -17.81 20.94 2.75
CA ARG A 661 -16.58 20.17 2.58
C ARG A 661 -16.35 19.35 3.84
N VAL A 662 -16.22 18.04 3.71
CA VAL A 662 -15.75 17.16 4.79
C VAL A 662 -14.25 16.90 4.58
N THR A 663 -13.48 17.00 5.65
CA THR A 663 -12.04 16.70 5.71
C THR A 663 -11.75 15.84 6.93
N GLY A 664 -10.53 15.32 7.06
CA GLY A 664 -10.15 14.36 8.09
C GLY A 664 -10.14 12.93 7.58
N ASP A 665 -9.79 11.99 8.45
CA ASP A 665 -9.59 10.58 8.10
C ASP A 665 -9.83 9.66 9.29
N TRP A 666 -9.76 8.35 9.06
CA TRP A 666 -9.68 7.34 10.09
C TRP A 666 -8.34 7.45 10.80
N ASN A 667 -8.36 7.86 12.06
CA ASN A 667 -7.19 7.87 12.91
C ASN A 667 -6.79 6.44 13.28
N ARG A 668 -7.74 5.64 13.78
CA ARG A 668 -7.51 4.23 14.14
C ARG A 668 -8.41 3.32 13.31
N PRO A 669 -7.88 2.28 12.65
CA PRO A 669 -8.71 1.24 12.01
C PRO A 669 -9.45 0.42 13.07
N VAL A 670 -10.34 -0.49 12.66
CA VAL A 670 -11.02 -1.40 13.59
C VAL A 670 -10.08 -2.51 14.09
N LEU A 671 -10.27 -2.97 15.33
CA LEU A 671 -9.75 -4.24 15.81
C LEU A 671 -10.94 -5.19 15.98
N GLU A 672 -11.10 -6.13 15.06
CA GLU A 672 -12.17 -7.13 15.07
C GLU A 672 -11.73 -8.42 15.76
N ARG A 673 -12.69 -9.20 16.28
CA ARG A 673 -12.41 -10.53 16.84
C ARG A 673 -12.25 -11.56 15.73
N THR A 674 -11.16 -11.47 14.98
CA THR A 674 -10.83 -12.42 13.90
C THR A 674 -10.55 -13.83 14.45
N PRO A 675 -10.51 -14.87 13.62
CA PRO A 675 -10.12 -16.22 14.05
C PRO A 675 -8.75 -16.28 14.74
N GLU A 676 -7.79 -15.48 14.30
CA GLU A 676 -6.44 -15.39 14.86
C GLU A 676 -6.45 -14.73 16.25
N VAL A 677 -7.19 -13.62 16.41
CA VAL A 677 -7.40 -12.99 17.73
C VAL A 677 -8.10 -13.96 18.69
N ALA A 678 -9.13 -14.67 18.21
CA ALA A 678 -9.83 -15.67 19.00
C ALA A 678 -8.90 -16.84 19.40
N ALA A 679 -7.97 -17.25 18.54
CA ALA A 679 -6.97 -18.26 18.83
C ALA A 679 -5.95 -17.78 19.88
N LEU A 680 -5.43 -16.55 19.76
CA LEU A 680 -4.56 -15.96 20.79
C LEU A 680 -5.26 -15.86 22.15
N TYR A 681 -6.53 -15.45 22.16
CA TYR A 681 -7.32 -15.46 23.39
C TYR A 681 -7.49 -16.87 23.97
N GLY A 682 -7.80 -17.86 23.12
CA GLY A 682 -7.90 -19.26 23.54
C GLY A 682 -6.61 -19.75 24.20
N LEU A 683 -5.45 -19.46 23.59
CA LEU A 683 -4.13 -19.77 24.15
C LEU A 683 -3.89 -19.05 25.48
N ALA A 684 -4.20 -17.75 25.57
CA ALA A 684 -4.05 -16.97 26.80
C ALA A 684 -4.94 -17.52 27.93
N ARG A 685 -6.18 -17.90 27.64
CA ARG A 685 -7.10 -18.52 28.60
C ARG A 685 -6.55 -19.85 29.10
N ASP A 686 -6.00 -20.66 28.21
CA ASP A 686 -5.41 -21.95 28.59
C ASP A 686 -4.12 -21.75 29.42
N CYS A 687 -3.33 -20.69 29.16
CA CYS A 687 -2.21 -20.27 30.00
C CYS A 687 -2.65 -19.74 31.38
N ALA A 688 -3.84 -19.14 31.47
CA ALA A 688 -4.39 -18.60 32.71
C ALA A 688 -4.93 -19.71 33.65
N ALA A 689 -5.38 -20.83 33.11
CA ALA A 689 -6.03 -21.89 33.90
C ALA A 689 -5.16 -22.46 35.04
N PRO A 690 -3.86 -22.74 34.88
CA PRO A 690 -2.99 -23.20 35.97
C PRO A 690 -2.79 -22.17 37.09
N LEU A 691 -3.04 -20.89 36.83
CA LEU A 691 -2.98 -19.78 37.79
C LEU A 691 -4.30 -19.65 38.58
N GLY A 692 -5.34 -20.41 38.23
CA GLY A 692 -6.68 -20.23 38.78
C GLY A 692 -7.37 -18.94 38.32
N LEU A 693 -6.87 -18.32 37.24
CA LEU A 693 -7.42 -17.10 36.67
C LEU A 693 -8.50 -17.44 35.63
N ASP A 694 -9.73 -17.00 35.87
CA ASP A 694 -10.80 -17.00 34.88
C ASP A 694 -10.63 -15.80 33.93
N LEU A 695 -9.82 -15.99 32.89
CA LEU A 695 -9.53 -14.94 31.92
C LEU A 695 -10.72 -14.73 30.98
N ARG A 696 -11.40 -13.61 31.16
CA ARG A 696 -12.49 -13.16 30.27
C ARG A 696 -11.95 -12.34 29.09
N GLU A 697 -12.72 -12.27 28.02
CA GLU A 697 -12.52 -11.33 26.91
C GLU A 697 -13.70 -10.36 26.78
N THR A 698 -13.49 -9.21 26.14
CA THR A 698 -14.55 -8.24 25.85
C THR A 698 -14.25 -7.41 24.60
N SER A 699 -15.29 -6.71 24.13
CA SER A 699 -15.22 -5.65 23.13
C SER A 699 -15.35 -4.29 23.80
N VAL A 700 -14.53 -3.31 23.41
CA VAL A 700 -14.56 -1.96 23.97
C VAL A 700 -14.67 -0.88 22.89
N GLY A 701 -15.20 0.28 23.28
CA GLY A 701 -15.33 1.45 22.40
C GLY A 701 -14.04 2.24 22.18
N GLY A 702 -13.07 2.12 23.09
CA GLY A 702 -11.77 2.79 23.01
C GLY A 702 -10.80 2.05 22.09
N ALA A 703 -10.09 2.81 21.25
CA ALA A 703 -9.02 2.27 20.41
C ALA A 703 -7.70 2.19 21.18
N SER A 704 -6.68 1.64 20.53
CA SER A 704 -5.29 1.60 21.00
C SER A 704 -4.35 1.35 19.81
N ASP A 705 -3.06 1.24 20.06
CA ASP A 705 -2.10 0.80 19.04
C ASP A 705 -2.36 -0.62 18.50
N GLY A 706 -3.06 -1.49 19.25
CA GLY A 706 -3.46 -2.81 18.76
C GLY A 706 -4.29 -2.77 17.47
N ASN A 707 -5.02 -1.68 17.25
CA ASN A 707 -5.77 -1.45 16.03
C ASN A 707 -4.84 -1.40 14.79
N PHE A 708 -3.71 -0.68 14.90
CA PHE A 708 -2.74 -0.62 13.81
C PHE A 708 -2.09 -1.97 13.54
N VAL A 709 -1.74 -2.69 14.60
CA VAL A 709 -1.16 -4.03 14.49
C VAL A 709 -2.07 -4.99 13.72
N GLN A 710 -3.36 -5.04 14.06
CA GLN A 710 -4.28 -5.91 13.34
C GLN A 710 -4.44 -5.48 11.88
N SER A 711 -4.54 -4.17 11.63
CA SER A 711 -4.64 -3.64 10.26
C SER A 711 -3.40 -3.95 9.40
N ALA A 712 -2.25 -4.18 10.05
CA ALA A 712 -1.02 -4.59 9.38
C ALA A 712 -1.00 -6.07 8.98
N GLY A 713 -1.99 -6.86 9.44
CA GLY A 713 -2.13 -8.30 9.19
C GLY A 713 -1.56 -9.19 10.29
N THR A 714 -1.12 -8.61 11.41
CA THR A 714 -0.45 -9.36 12.49
C THR A 714 -1.46 -9.75 13.58
N PRO A 715 -1.51 -11.03 14.00
CA PRO A 715 -2.33 -11.45 15.13
C PRO A 715 -1.98 -10.66 16.39
N VAL A 716 -2.99 -10.12 17.05
CA VAL A 716 -2.81 -9.26 18.23
C VAL A 716 -3.73 -9.68 19.37
N LEU A 717 -3.21 -9.66 20.59
CA LEU A 717 -4.02 -9.73 21.81
C LEU A 717 -3.72 -8.51 22.68
N ASP A 718 -4.78 -7.87 23.14
CA ASP A 718 -4.75 -6.57 23.79
C ASP A 718 -5.39 -6.64 25.19
N GLY A 719 -5.13 -5.67 26.06
CA GLY A 719 -5.63 -5.65 27.43
C GLY A 719 -4.87 -6.62 28.35
N LEU A 720 -3.62 -6.95 28.03
CA LEU A 720 -2.79 -7.85 28.84
C LEU A 720 -2.20 -7.18 30.09
N GLY A 721 -2.32 -5.86 30.21
CA GLY A 721 -1.78 -5.04 31.27
C GLY A 721 -2.53 -5.07 32.60
N ALA A 722 -2.46 -3.93 33.28
CA ALA A 722 -3.00 -3.68 34.61
C ALA A 722 -4.45 -4.15 34.80
N VAL A 723 -4.74 -4.67 35.99
CA VAL A 723 -6.11 -4.92 36.48
C VAL A 723 -6.44 -3.83 37.49
N GLY A 724 -7.60 -3.21 37.33
CA GLY A 724 -7.97 -1.99 38.06
C GLY A 724 -9.00 -1.21 37.27
N GLY A 725 -8.96 0.12 37.36
CA GLY A 725 -9.86 0.97 36.59
C GLY A 725 -9.63 2.46 36.80
N GLY A 726 -10.50 3.27 36.20
CA GLY A 726 -10.42 4.73 36.30
C GLY A 726 -9.38 5.36 35.37
N ALA A 727 -9.08 4.74 34.22
CA ALA A 727 -8.28 5.37 33.17
C ALA A 727 -8.79 6.80 32.89
N HIS A 728 -7.85 7.74 32.74
CA HIS A 728 -8.11 9.17 32.49
C HIS A 728 -8.95 9.86 33.59
N ALA A 729 -9.03 9.29 34.79
CA ALA A 729 -9.78 9.84 35.93
C ALA A 729 -8.96 9.79 37.22
N ARG A 730 -9.26 10.69 38.18
CA ARG A 730 -8.56 10.73 39.49
C ARG A 730 -8.78 9.48 40.36
N SER A 731 -9.68 8.60 39.95
CA SER A 731 -9.90 7.27 40.54
C SER A 731 -9.00 6.20 39.91
N GLU A 732 -8.03 6.56 39.07
CA GLU A 732 -7.11 5.62 38.44
C GLU A 732 -6.40 4.78 39.50
N HIS A 733 -6.48 3.47 39.33
CA HIS A 733 -5.81 2.53 40.19
C HIS A 733 -5.53 1.20 39.47
N ALA A 734 -4.49 0.51 39.93
CA ALA A 734 -4.19 -0.87 39.59
C ALA A 734 -4.13 -1.73 40.87
N THR A 735 -4.19 -3.05 40.73
CA THR A 735 -4.01 -3.97 41.86
C THR A 735 -2.66 -4.67 41.84
N VAL A 736 -2.03 -4.80 43.01
CA VAL A 736 -0.74 -5.48 43.19
C VAL A 736 -0.88 -6.96 42.79
N SER A 737 -1.91 -7.63 43.30
CA SER A 737 -2.27 -9.01 42.95
C SER A 737 -2.51 -9.20 41.45
N GLY A 738 -3.15 -8.21 40.82
CA GLY A 738 -3.40 -8.15 39.39
C GLY A 738 -2.10 -8.08 38.59
N MET A 739 -1.16 -7.22 38.99
CA MET A 739 0.15 -7.13 38.34
C MET A 739 0.90 -8.45 38.35
N THR A 740 0.98 -9.12 39.51
CA THR A 740 1.71 -10.39 39.62
C THR A 740 1.07 -11.48 38.77
N THR A 741 -0.26 -11.56 38.78
CA THR A 741 -1.01 -12.55 38.00
C THR A 741 -0.89 -12.30 36.49
N ARG A 742 -0.92 -11.03 36.06
CA ARG A 742 -0.80 -10.64 34.65
C ARG A 742 0.61 -10.83 34.10
N ALA A 743 1.65 -10.51 34.87
CA ALA A 743 3.03 -10.85 34.51
C ALA A 743 3.22 -12.39 34.38
N SER A 744 2.56 -13.18 35.25
CA SER A 744 2.58 -14.64 35.16
C SER A 744 1.91 -15.17 33.90
N LEU A 745 0.76 -14.61 33.54
CA LEU A 745 0.05 -14.92 32.30
C LEU A 745 0.88 -14.56 31.07
N ALA A 746 1.48 -13.35 31.05
CA ALA A 746 2.34 -12.91 29.97
C ALA A 746 3.53 -13.86 29.78
N ALA A 747 4.23 -14.25 30.86
CA ALA A 747 5.34 -15.19 30.78
C ALA A 747 4.93 -16.55 30.19
N ALA A 748 3.80 -17.12 30.61
CA ALA A 748 3.30 -18.38 30.06
C ALA A 748 2.88 -18.26 28.59
N LEU A 749 2.27 -17.14 28.21
CA LEU A 749 1.88 -16.87 26.84
C LEU A 749 3.10 -16.71 25.92
N LEU A 750 4.11 -15.93 26.33
CA LEU A 750 5.36 -15.74 25.59
C LEU A 750 6.09 -17.07 25.36
N ALA A 751 6.25 -17.88 26.42
CA ALA A 751 6.90 -19.18 26.33
C ALA A 751 6.21 -20.12 25.31
N SER A 752 4.91 -19.95 25.05
CA SER A 752 4.16 -20.76 24.08
C SER A 752 4.60 -20.59 22.63
N PHE A 753 5.38 -19.53 22.32
CA PHE A 753 5.91 -19.26 20.98
C PHE A 753 7.34 -19.77 20.77
N THR A 754 7.86 -20.59 21.70
CA THR A 754 9.20 -21.20 21.60
C THR A 754 9.21 -22.58 20.93
N VAL A 755 8.03 -23.14 20.64
CA VAL A 755 7.80 -24.50 20.13
C VAL A 755 7.61 -24.52 18.63
#